data_AF-A0A973UG11-F1
#
_entry.id   AF-A0A973UG11-F1
#
_cell.length_a   1.000
_cell.length_b   1.000
_cell.length_c   1.000
_cell.angle_alpha   90.00
_cell.angle_beta   90.00
_cell.angle_gamma   90.00
#
_symmetry.space_group_name_H-M   'P 1'
#
loop_
_entity.id
_entity.type
_entity.pdbx_description
1 polymer ?
#
loop_
_entity_poly.entity_id
_entity_poly.type
_entity_poly.pdbx_seq_one_letter_code
_entity_poly.pdbx_strand_id
1 'polypeptide(L)'
;MHRTGAVGGGVYLADPEGTVLALHAICGVPVEAVAPWWRVTLAAPGPAQDAVHQERLVWVSSQEELARSYPRAAANMPYRVAFAIAPLTGLRDGRGALMLMWRSDHPGRLTLRERGGIALSARRVARVLDAARPTAVPDRPRFVPLRPQEVPRVQPALAAAELTERLTLGALALDREGRITFTNPAAAELLGRPSGQLLGTQLWQSLSWLDNVAFMDAYRTALISHEPLALTVLRPSVQWLSFRFDADAGGMSILITPGDPVGPPVRPADTQPVPIDAPATSRIHLLVYLAASLTEAVGVQDVVDLVADQILPAFGAHGMIMSTVDAGRMQIIGHRGYTPNTIEQLDGLPADADLTPAGRALATGSSSYFADRAELARAYPRAPQISDKHAWAFLPLITSGRPLGCFVLAYNHPHTLTAAERSILTPLAGLIAQALDRARLYDAKHSLAHALQQTLLPRTLPTVAGLDVAARYLPASHGMDIGGDFYDLIRLTETTVAAVIGDVQGHDATAAALMGQVRTAVHSHATAGAGPAQVLARTDRDLADLEAGRFVSCLYAHLDLARHEVTLASAGHPPPLLRHPGTHAHTVDIDPGPPLGIGMGMSTTAFPPTALPLTEGTLLALYTDGLVEVPGADIDQTTAELAHHLGESGDLPLHHLVDHLVHHTRPTDRHHTDDVALLLLRPTRPAGPGRR
;
A
#
# COMPACT_ATOMS: atom_id res chain seq x y z
N MET A 1 -20.52 23.93 -18.96
CA MET A 1 -21.83 23.36 -19.32
C MET A 1 -22.30 23.90 -20.67
N HIS A 2 -22.95 25.07 -20.80
CA HIS A 2 -23.42 25.55 -22.13
C HIS A 2 -22.34 25.66 -23.24
N ARG A 3 -21.11 26.09 -22.90
CA ARG A 3 -20.02 26.21 -23.89
C ARG A 3 -19.32 24.87 -24.22
N THR A 4 -19.52 23.86 -23.37
CA THR A 4 -18.78 22.59 -23.41
C THR A 4 -19.66 21.39 -23.73
N GLY A 5 -20.99 21.56 -23.81
CA GLY A 5 -21.94 20.46 -23.98
C GLY A 5 -22.06 19.52 -22.78
N ALA A 6 -21.39 19.83 -21.66
CA ALA A 6 -21.40 18.99 -20.46
C ALA A 6 -22.80 18.98 -19.83
N VAL A 7 -23.27 17.78 -19.47
CA VAL A 7 -24.57 17.51 -18.85
C VAL A 7 -24.53 17.64 -17.33
N GLY A 8 -23.36 17.41 -16.73
CA GLY A 8 -23.07 17.58 -15.30
C GLY A 8 -21.76 18.33 -15.06
N GLY A 9 -21.57 18.88 -13.86
CA GLY A 9 -20.27 19.44 -13.47
C GLY A 9 -20.22 19.90 -12.02
N GLY A 10 -19.01 19.93 -11.47
CA GLY A 10 -18.77 20.27 -10.07
C GLY A 10 -17.45 21.00 -9.84
N VAL A 11 -17.32 21.65 -8.69
CA VAL A 11 -16.13 22.41 -8.30
C VAL A 11 -15.57 21.85 -7.00
N TYR A 12 -14.33 21.37 -7.06
CA TYR A 12 -13.56 20.91 -5.91
C TYR A 12 -12.59 21.97 -5.43
N LEU A 13 -12.48 22.12 -4.11
CA LEU A 13 -11.47 22.95 -3.45
C LEU A 13 -10.77 22.12 -2.38
N ALA A 14 -9.47 22.33 -2.24
CA ALA A 14 -8.70 21.75 -1.16
C ALA A 14 -9.11 22.38 0.18
N ASP A 15 -9.11 21.58 1.23
CA ASP A 15 -9.20 22.06 2.59
C ASP A 15 -7.96 22.89 2.99
N PRO A 16 -8.01 23.66 4.09
CA PRO A 16 -6.88 24.50 4.52
C PRO A 16 -5.60 23.72 4.81
N GLU A 17 -5.71 22.45 5.23
CA GLU A 17 -4.57 21.56 5.48
C GLU A 17 -4.01 20.93 4.19
N GLY A 18 -4.72 21.06 3.07
CA GLY A 18 -4.30 20.55 1.76
C GLY A 18 -4.30 19.01 1.67
N THR A 19 -5.09 18.34 2.50
CA THR A 19 -5.18 16.87 2.62
C THR A 19 -6.38 16.29 1.88
N VAL A 20 -7.44 17.07 1.65
CA VAL A 20 -8.70 16.63 1.05
C VAL A 20 -9.18 17.64 0.01
N LEU A 21 -9.61 17.15 -1.16
CA LEU A 21 -10.43 17.92 -2.10
C LEU A 21 -11.91 17.70 -1.78
N ALA A 22 -12.62 18.76 -1.45
CA ALA A 22 -14.05 18.72 -1.17
C ALA A 22 -14.86 19.36 -2.29
N LEU A 23 -16.01 18.78 -2.61
CA LEU A 23 -16.96 19.30 -3.60
C LEU A 23 -17.75 20.47 -2.99
N HIS A 24 -17.53 21.69 -3.47
CA HIS A 24 -18.20 22.88 -2.96
C HIS A 24 -19.52 23.16 -3.69
N ALA A 25 -19.59 22.86 -4.98
CA ALA A 25 -20.78 23.10 -5.78
C ALA A 25 -20.94 22.03 -6.86
N ILE A 26 -22.19 21.69 -7.18
CA ILE A 26 -22.54 20.78 -8.27
C ILE A 26 -23.72 21.31 -9.09
N CYS A 27 -23.74 20.97 -10.36
CA CYS A 27 -24.68 21.43 -11.36
C CYS A 27 -25.04 20.30 -12.32
N GLY A 28 -26.31 20.16 -12.67
CA GLY A 28 -26.80 19.16 -13.63
C GLY A 28 -26.94 17.72 -13.12
N VAL A 29 -26.49 17.44 -11.89
CA VAL A 29 -26.63 16.14 -11.22
C VAL A 29 -27.14 16.39 -9.79
N PRO A 30 -28.11 15.61 -9.27
CA PRO A 30 -28.57 15.77 -7.89
C PRO A 30 -27.42 15.62 -6.90
N VAL A 31 -27.50 16.36 -5.79
CA VAL A 31 -26.45 16.37 -4.77
C VAL A 31 -26.27 14.99 -4.12
N GLU A 32 -27.36 14.25 -3.96
CA GLU A 32 -27.42 12.92 -3.38
C GLU A 32 -26.74 11.87 -4.28
N ALA A 33 -26.79 12.06 -5.60
CA ALA A 33 -26.18 11.16 -6.56
C ALA A 33 -24.64 11.21 -6.55
N VAL A 34 -24.07 12.25 -5.94
CA VAL A 34 -22.61 12.46 -5.85
C VAL A 34 -22.06 12.34 -4.43
N ALA A 35 -22.87 11.85 -3.48
CA ALA A 35 -22.49 11.70 -2.08
C ALA A 35 -21.16 10.98 -1.82
N PRO A 36 -20.83 9.88 -2.53
CA PRO A 36 -19.56 9.18 -2.34
C PRO A 36 -18.32 10.01 -2.72
N TRP A 37 -18.48 11.10 -3.47
CA TRP A 37 -17.38 11.93 -3.96
C TRP A 37 -17.39 13.34 -3.38
N TRP A 38 -18.16 13.59 -2.33
CA TRP A 38 -18.14 14.91 -1.68
C TRP A 38 -16.76 15.29 -1.15
N ARG A 39 -15.97 14.30 -0.73
CA ARG A 39 -14.62 14.49 -0.20
C ARG A 39 -13.72 13.38 -0.74
N VAL A 40 -12.58 13.75 -1.33
CA VAL A 40 -11.58 12.80 -1.81
C VAL A 40 -10.21 13.19 -1.26
N THR A 41 -9.49 12.23 -0.68
CA THR A 41 -8.15 12.46 -0.12
C THR A 41 -7.13 12.75 -1.23
N LEU A 42 -6.21 13.69 -0.97
CA LEU A 42 -5.09 14.02 -1.87
C LEU A 42 -3.92 13.03 -1.75
N ALA A 43 -3.93 12.14 -0.76
CA ALA A 43 -2.86 11.16 -0.50
C ALA A 43 -2.91 9.94 -1.42
N ALA A 44 -4.06 9.64 -2.02
CA ALA A 44 -4.23 8.50 -2.94
C ALA A 44 -4.34 8.97 -4.40
N PRO A 45 -3.78 8.21 -5.36
CA PRO A 45 -3.87 8.55 -6.78
C PRO A 45 -5.33 8.48 -7.28
N GLY A 46 -5.74 9.48 -8.04
CA GLY A 46 -7.08 9.61 -8.58
C GLY A 46 -7.16 10.77 -9.58
N PRO A 47 -8.22 10.83 -10.41
CA PRO A 47 -8.25 11.76 -11.54
C PRO A 47 -8.30 13.23 -11.11
N ALA A 48 -8.89 13.53 -9.94
CA ALA A 48 -8.91 14.89 -9.39
C ALA A 48 -7.56 15.26 -8.76
N GLN A 49 -6.93 14.29 -8.10
CA GLN A 49 -5.61 14.41 -7.47
C GLN A 49 -4.54 14.61 -8.54
N ASP A 50 -4.54 13.82 -9.61
CA ASP A 50 -3.63 13.97 -10.74
C ASP A 50 -3.79 15.33 -11.43
N ALA A 51 -5.03 15.77 -11.67
CA ALA A 51 -5.28 17.06 -12.30
C ALA A 51 -4.71 18.21 -11.47
N VAL A 52 -4.80 18.11 -10.14
CA VAL A 52 -4.31 19.12 -9.19
C VAL A 52 -2.79 19.02 -8.99
N HIS A 53 -2.23 17.84 -8.75
CA HIS A 53 -0.80 17.63 -8.49
C HIS A 53 0.06 17.89 -9.72
N GLN A 54 -0.42 17.51 -10.91
CA GLN A 54 0.32 17.66 -12.16
C GLN A 54 -0.10 18.90 -12.96
N GLU A 55 -1.00 19.72 -12.41
CA GLU A 55 -1.55 20.93 -13.02
C GLU A 55 -1.98 20.76 -14.50
N ARG A 56 -2.56 19.61 -14.83
CA ARG A 56 -3.00 19.29 -16.20
C ARG A 56 -4.45 18.85 -16.28
N LEU A 57 -5.05 19.06 -17.46
CA LEU A 57 -6.36 18.52 -17.77
C LEU A 57 -6.31 16.99 -17.83
N VAL A 58 -7.09 16.33 -16.99
CA VAL A 58 -7.33 14.89 -17.04
C VAL A 58 -8.63 14.63 -17.79
N TRP A 59 -8.57 13.79 -18.81
CA TRP A 59 -9.73 13.34 -19.59
C TRP A 59 -9.88 11.83 -19.41
N VAL A 60 -11.09 11.40 -19.08
CA VAL A 60 -11.46 10.00 -18.98
C VAL A 60 -12.66 9.79 -19.89
N SER A 61 -12.45 9.03 -20.95
CA SER A 61 -13.44 8.83 -22.00
C SER A 61 -14.45 7.73 -21.69
N SER A 62 -14.09 6.77 -20.84
CA SER A 62 -14.97 5.66 -20.50
C SER A 62 -14.69 5.11 -19.10
N GLN A 63 -15.63 4.30 -18.59
CA GLN A 63 -15.47 3.58 -17.34
C GLN A 63 -14.31 2.58 -17.38
N GLU A 64 -14.01 1.98 -18.53
CA GLU A 64 -12.88 1.06 -18.70
C GLU A 64 -11.54 1.79 -18.63
N GLU A 65 -11.46 3.00 -19.21
CA GLU A 65 -10.29 3.87 -19.07
C GLU A 65 -10.14 4.34 -17.61
N LEU A 66 -11.25 4.65 -16.94
CA LEU A 66 -11.24 4.97 -15.51
C LEU A 66 -10.70 3.81 -14.67
N ALA A 67 -11.20 2.60 -14.92
CA ALA A 67 -10.77 1.39 -14.21
C ALA A 67 -9.31 1.05 -14.46
N ARG A 68 -8.80 1.32 -15.67
CA ARG A 68 -7.40 1.09 -16.04
C ARG A 68 -6.45 2.09 -15.41
N SER A 69 -6.79 3.38 -15.48
CA SER A 69 -5.87 4.47 -15.09
C SER A 69 -6.04 4.88 -13.62
N TYR A 70 -7.26 4.72 -13.06
CA TYR A 70 -7.59 5.10 -11.69
C TYR A 70 -8.53 4.06 -11.03
N PRO A 71 -8.05 2.84 -10.73
CA PRO A 71 -8.88 1.74 -10.24
C PRO A 71 -9.70 2.09 -8.98
N ARG A 72 -9.10 2.83 -8.04
CA ARG A 72 -9.76 3.31 -6.80
C ARG A 72 -10.89 4.31 -7.07
N ALA A 73 -10.72 5.19 -8.06
CA ALA A 73 -11.75 6.13 -8.47
C ALA A 73 -12.89 5.42 -9.23
N ALA A 74 -12.54 4.42 -10.05
CA ALA A 74 -13.51 3.61 -10.79
C ALA A 74 -14.44 2.81 -9.87
N ALA A 75 -13.90 2.27 -8.78
CA ALA A 75 -14.68 1.55 -7.77
C ALA A 75 -15.75 2.43 -7.11
N ASN A 76 -15.46 3.72 -6.95
CA ASN A 76 -16.38 4.66 -6.35
C ASN A 76 -17.30 5.34 -7.36
N MET A 77 -16.97 5.36 -8.66
CA MET A 77 -17.73 6.00 -9.75
C MET A 77 -18.13 4.97 -10.83
N PRO A 78 -19.10 4.08 -10.54
CA PRO A 78 -19.44 2.92 -11.38
C PRO A 78 -20.32 3.25 -12.60
N TYR A 79 -20.54 4.53 -12.89
CA TYR A 79 -21.46 4.97 -13.93
C TYR A 79 -20.75 5.11 -15.28
N ARG A 80 -21.45 4.75 -16.36
CA ARG A 80 -20.95 4.92 -17.73
C ARG A 80 -21.06 6.37 -18.15
N VAL A 81 -20.04 7.16 -17.82
CA VAL A 81 -19.96 8.59 -18.16
C VAL A 81 -18.54 8.93 -18.59
N ALA A 82 -18.42 9.88 -19.51
CA ALA A 82 -17.14 10.50 -19.85
C ALA A 82 -16.98 11.77 -19.02
N PHE A 83 -15.77 12.09 -18.54
CA PHE A 83 -15.56 13.30 -17.76
C PHE A 83 -14.16 13.90 -17.92
N ALA A 84 -14.10 15.20 -17.66
CA ALA A 84 -12.88 15.98 -17.69
C ALA A 84 -12.69 16.67 -16.34
N ILE A 85 -11.47 16.65 -15.81
CA ILE A 85 -11.08 17.36 -14.61
C ILE A 85 -9.95 18.33 -14.95
N ALA A 86 -10.21 19.62 -14.77
CA ALA A 86 -9.26 20.68 -15.06
C ALA A 86 -8.82 21.38 -13.77
N PRO A 87 -7.52 21.62 -13.55
CA PRO A 87 -7.06 22.36 -12.39
C PRO A 87 -7.54 23.81 -12.43
N LEU A 88 -7.87 24.33 -11.25
CA LEU A 88 -8.17 25.75 -11.04
C LEU A 88 -6.87 26.49 -10.73
N THR A 89 -6.11 26.80 -11.79
CA THR A 89 -4.83 27.52 -11.65
C THR A 89 -5.03 28.98 -11.28
N GLY A 90 -4.22 29.49 -10.34
CA GLY A 90 -4.20 30.90 -9.91
C GLY A 90 -5.02 31.26 -8.68
N LEU A 91 -5.38 30.29 -7.83
CA LEU A 91 -5.94 30.53 -6.49
C LEU A 91 -4.78 30.87 -5.53
N ARG A 92 -4.90 31.95 -4.72
CA ARG A 92 -3.83 32.38 -3.80
C ARG A 92 -3.65 31.48 -2.58
N ASP A 93 -4.74 30.94 -2.06
CA ASP A 93 -4.78 30.26 -0.75
C ASP A 93 -5.11 28.76 -0.85
N GLY A 94 -5.03 28.14 -2.04
CA GLY A 94 -5.36 26.71 -2.15
C GLY A 94 -5.30 26.11 -3.55
N ARG A 95 -5.52 24.79 -3.60
CA ARG A 95 -5.61 23.99 -4.84
C ARG A 95 -7.07 23.64 -5.11
N GLY A 96 -7.45 23.44 -6.37
CA GLY A 96 -8.83 23.09 -6.72
C GLY A 96 -8.97 22.56 -8.13
N ALA A 97 -10.13 21.98 -8.42
CA ALA A 97 -10.42 21.39 -9.73
C ALA A 97 -11.86 21.65 -10.18
N LEU A 98 -12.03 21.83 -11.48
CA LEU A 98 -13.32 21.87 -12.17
C LEU A 98 -13.57 20.51 -12.82
N MET A 99 -14.64 19.84 -12.42
CA MET A 99 -15.11 18.59 -13.02
C MET A 99 -16.28 18.88 -13.97
N LEU A 100 -16.24 18.28 -15.16
CA LEU A 100 -17.34 18.33 -16.14
C LEU A 100 -17.63 16.91 -16.63
N MET A 101 -18.91 16.60 -16.84
CA MET A 101 -19.40 15.26 -17.20
C MET A 101 -20.21 15.29 -18.49
N TRP A 102 -20.08 14.22 -19.27
CA TRP A 102 -20.78 13.96 -20.52
C TRP A 102 -21.33 12.53 -20.52
N ARG A 103 -22.27 12.27 -21.44
CA ARG A 103 -22.84 10.95 -21.71
C ARG A 103 -21.76 9.97 -22.19
N SER A 104 -22.01 8.67 -22.04
CA SER A 104 -21.14 7.57 -22.49
C SER A 104 -20.88 7.56 -24.00
N ASP A 105 -21.78 8.16 -24.79
CA ASP A 105 -21.68 8.31 -26.25
C ASP A 105 -20.75 9.46 -26.70
N HIS A 106 -20.14 10.19 -25.76
CA HIS A 106 -19.22 11.27 -26.08
C HIS A 106 -17.97 10.73 -26.81
N PRO A 107 -17.49 11.40 -27.87
CA PRO A 107 -16.26 10.99 -28.56
C PRO A 107 -15.09 10.77 -27.61
N GLY A 108 -14.34 9.69 -27.83
CA GLY A 108 -13.27 9.25 -26.93
C GLY A 108 -12.09 10.23 -26.77
N ARG A 109 -12.04 11.30 -27.57
CA ARG A 109 -11.04 12.37 -27.44
C ARG A 109 -11.72 13.74 -27.47
N LEU A 110 -11.35 14.60 -26.52
CA LEU A 110 -11.70 16.02 -26.55
C LEU A 110 -11.05 16.74 -27.75
N THR A 111 -11.85 17.50 -28.50
CA THR A 111 -11.39 18.40 -29.55
C THR A 111 -10.56 19.56 -28.97
N LEU A 112 -9.72 20.21 -29.80
CA LEU A 112 -8.96 21.39 -29.39
C LEU A 112 -9.86 22.52 -28.86
N ARG A 113 -11.04 22.68 -29.47
CA ARG A 113 -12.03 23.69 -29.06
C ARG A 113 -12.62 23.39 -27.68
N GLU A 114 -12.92 22.11 -27.38
CA GLU A 114 -13.42 21.69 -26.07
C GLU A 114 -12.34 21.84 -25.00
N ARG A 115 -11.11 21.38 -25.26
CA ARG A 115 -9.97 21.56 -24.34
C ARG A 115 -9.76 23.04 -24.00
N GLY A 116 -9.77 23.92 -25.03
CA GLY A 116 -9.67 25.37 -24.83
C GLY A 116 -10.86 25.93 -24.04
N GLY A 117 -12.08 25.48 -24.32
CA GLY A 117 -13.29 25.88 -23.60
C GLY A 117 -13.30 25.48 -22.12
N ILE A 118 -12.79 24.29 -21.81
CA ILE A 118 -12.65 23.77 -20.44
C ILE A 118 -11.60 24.61 -19.68
N ALA A 119 -10.41 24.81 -20.25
CA ALA A 119 -9.36 25.61 -19.63
C ALA A 119 -9.79 27.07 -19.38
N LEU A 120 -10.46 27.70 -20.34
CA LEU A 120 -11.02 29.04 -20.18
C LEU A 120 -12.08 29.10 -19.07
N SER A 121 -12.90 28.06 -18.94
CA SER A 121 -13.92 27.97 -17.88
C SER A 121 -13.28 27.80 -16.51
N ALA A 122 -12.28 26.92 -16.38
CA ALA A 122 -11.52 26.72 -15.16
C ALA A 122 -10.86 28.03 -14.68
N ARG A 123 -10.18 28.77 -15.57
CA ARG A 123 -9.58 30.08 -15.24
C ARG A 123 -10.60 31.14 -14.82
N ARG A 124 -11.82 31.09 -15.35
CA ARG A 124 -12.88 32.03 -14.97
C ARG A 124 -13.45 31.69 -13.59
N VAL A 125 -13.65 30.40 -13.32
CA VAL A 125 -14.09 29.90 -12.01
C VAL A 125 -13.04 30.21 -10.95
N ALA A 126 -11.75 29.95 -11.23
CA ALA A 126 -10.64 30.27 -10.32
C ALA A 126 -10.61 31.76 -9.94
N ARG A 127 -10.73 32.68 -10.90
CA ARG A 127 -10.80 34.13 -10.63
C ARG A 127 -11.96 34.55 -9.74
N VAL A 128 -13.12 33.92 -9.89
CA VAL A 128 -14.30 34.21 -9.06
C VAL A 128 -14.10 33.69 -7.64
N LEU A 129 -13.51 32.49 -7.50
CA LEU A 129 -13.26 31.88 -6.20
C LEU A 129 -12.14 32.60 -5.43
N ASP A 130 -11.08 33.03 -6.12
CA ASP A 130 -9.98 33.82 -5.53
C ASP A 130 -10.46 35.16 -4.95
N ALA A 131 -11.44 35.78 -5.61
CA ALA A 131 -12.08 37.01 -5.12
C ALA A 131 -13.03 36.76 -3.94
N ALA A 132 -13.66 35.58 -3.87
CA ALA A 132 -14.67 35.25 -2.85
C ALA A 132 -14.10 34.63 -1.57
N ARG A 133 -12.91 33.99 -1.64
CA ARG A 133 -12.20 33.35 -0.52
C ARG A 133 -13.07 32.45 0.38
N PRO A 134 -13.66 31.37 -0.16
CA PRO A 134 -14.40 30.42 0.68
C PRO A 134 -13.44 29.68 1.62
N THR A 135 -13.62 29.82 2.94
CA THR A 135 -12.72 29.25 3.97
C THR A 135 -13.21 27.95 4.60
N ALA A 136 -14.49 27.60 4.43
CA ALA A 136 -15.09 26.41 5.04
C ALA A 136 -15.42 25.35 4.00
N VAL A 137 -15.01 24.11 4.29
CA VAL A 137 -15.45 22.92 3.54
C VAL A 137 -16.91 22.65 3.89
N PRO A 138 -17.86 22.70 2.94
CA PRO A 138 -19.27 22.50 3.24
C PRO A 138 -19.54 21.03 3.59
N ASP A 139 -20.48 20.78 4.52
CA ASP A 139 -20.96 19.42 4.84
C ASP A 139 -21.79 18.80 3.71
N ARG A 140 -22.36 19.66 2.85
CA ARG A 140 -23.12 19.27 1.66
C ARG A 140 -22.85 20.25 0.52
N PRO A 141 -22.53 19.78 -0.71
CA PRO A 141 -22.24 20.68 -1.83
C PRO A 141 -23.47 21.51 -2.20
N ARG A 142 -23.23 22.75 -2.61
CA ARG A 142 -24.29 23.64 -3.07
C ARG A 142 -24.75 23.23 -4.47
N PHE A 143 -26.03 22.93 -4.63
CA PHE A 143 -26.62 22.75 -5.95
C PHE A 143 -26.74 24.09 -6.68
N VAL A 144 -26.27 24.16 -7.91
CA VAL A 144 -26.39 25.31 -8.80
C VAL A 144 -27.37 24.93 -9.92
N PRO A 145 -28.56 25.53 -9.99
CA PRO A 145 -29.54 25.16 -11.01
C PRO A 145 -29.09 25.63 -12.40
N LEU A 146 -29.21 24.75 -13.40
CA LEU A 146 -29.10 25.12 -14.81
C LEU A 146 -30.36 25.90 -15.21
N ARG A 147 -30.21 27.19 -15.55
CA ARG A 147 -31.32 28.00 -16.09
C ARG A 147 -31.86 27.30 -17.36
N PRO A 148 -33.15 26.94 -17.41
CA PRO A 148 -33.74 26.37 -18.62
C PRO A 148 -33.72 27.38 -19.77
N GLN A 149 -33.55 26.90 -21.01
CA GLN A 149 -34.07 27.64 -22.16
C GLN A 149 -35.61 27.52 -22.10
N GLU A 150 -36.30 28.63 -21.85
CA GLU A 150 -37.76 28.67 -21.94
C GLU A 150 -38.18 28.39 -23.39
N VAL A 151 -38.89 27.28 -23.59
CA VAL A 151 -39.68 27.05 -24.81
C VAL A 151 -41.15 27.14 -24.41
N PRO A 152 -41.86 28.24 -24.68
CA PRO A 152 -43.27 28.36 -24.32
C PRO A 152 -44.12 27.62 -25.34
N ARG A 153 -44.78 26.52 -24.93
CA ARG A 153 -45.80 25.84 -25.73
C ARG A 153 -46.96 25.35 -24.85
N VAL A 154 -47.91 26.24 -24.61
CA VAL A 154 -49.06 26.01 -23.70
C VAL A 154 -50.15 25.13 -24.33
N GLN A 155 -50.28 25.12 -25.66
CA GLN A 155 -51.33 24.35 -26.36
C GLN A 155 -51.05 22.84 -26.56
N PRO A 156 -49.81 22.40 -26.86
CA PRO A 156 -49.47 20.97 -26.94
C PRO A 156 -49.48 20.24 -25.59
N ALA A 157 -49.36 20.96 -24.47
CA ALA A 157 -49.27 20.38 -23.13
C ALA A 157 -50.60 19.76 -22.68
N LEU A 158 -51.73 20.42 -22.96
CA LEU A 158 -53.05 19.91 -22.61
C LEU A 158 -53.40 18.67 -23.45
N ALA A 159 -53.11 18.69 -24.74
CA ALA A 159 -53.33 17.55 -25.63
C ALA A 159 -52.44 16.33 -25.27
N ALA A 160 -51.20 16.57 -24.83
CA ALA A 160 -50.31 15.52 -24.32
C ALA A 160 -50.79 14.96 -22.96
N ALA A 161 -51.35 15.81 -22.08
CA ALA A 161 -51.99 15.38 -20.84
C ALA A 161 -53.25 14.53 -21.11
N GLU A 162 -54.13 14.97 -22.01
CA GLU A 162 -55.32 14.19 -22.42
C GLU A 162 -54.95 12.86 -23.08
N LEU A 163 -53.88 12.82 -23.88
CA LEU A 163 -53.37 11.58 -24.46
C LEU A 163 -52.92 10.61 -23.36
N THR A 164 -52.13 11.08 -22.40
CA THR A 164 -51.62 10.25 -21.29
C THR A 164 -52.73 9.81 -20.33
N GLU A 165 -53.80 10.58 -20.18
CA GLU A 165 -55.00 10.17 -19.43
C GLU A 165 -55.74 8.99 -20.08
N ARG A 166 -55.69 8.85 -21.41
CA ARG A 166 -56.31 7.73 -22.14
C ARG A 166 -55.44 6.48 -22.23
N LEU A 167 -54.16 6.57 -21.84
CA LEU A 167 -53.27 5.42 -21.87
C LEU A 167 -53.61 4.43 -20.75
N THR A 168 -53.56 3.14 -21.07
CA THR A 168 -53.76 2.03 -20.11
C THR A 168 -52.49 1.70 -19.33
N LEU A 169 -51.35 2.27 -19.71
CA LEU A 169 -50.09 2.18 -18.98
C LEU A 169 -49.93 3.38 -18.04
N GLY A 170 -49.35 3.15 -16.87
CA GLY A 170 -49.07 4.20 -15.91
C GLY A 170 -47.93 5.09 -16.39
N ALA A 171 -48.08 6.40 -16.24
CA ALA A 171 -47.04 7.39 -16.53
C ALA A 171 -46.87 8.34 -15.35
N LEU A 172 -45.62 8.55 -14.93
CA LEU A 172 -45.20 9.58 -13.98
C LEU A 172 -44.15 10.48 -14.64
N ALA A 173 -44.13 11.76 -14.26
CA ALA A 173 -42.97 12.62 -14.49
C ALA A 173 -42.43 13.14 -13.16
N LEU A 174 -41.11 13.17 -13.04
CA LEU A 174 -40.38 13.70 -11.90
C LEU A 174 -39.60 14.95 -12.31
N ASP A 175 -39.58 15.97 -11.46
CA ASP A 175 -38.64 17.09 -11.60
C ASP A 175 -37.20 16.69 -11.21
N ARG A 176 -36.27 17.64 -11.32
CA ARG A 176 -34.84 17.45 -11.01
C ARG A 176 -34.58 17.17 -9.53
N GLU A 177 -35.54 17.48 -8.68
CA GLU A 177 -35.54 17.25 -7.24
C GLU A 177 -36.26 15.94 -6.83
N GLY A 178 -36.70 15.16 -7.82
CA GLY A 178 -37.34 13.86 -7.65
C GLY A 178 -38.81 13.93 -7.21
N ARG A 179 -39.46 15.08 -7.36
CA ARG A 179 -40.89 15.27 -7.03
C ARG A 179 -41.77 14.93 -8.21
N ILE A 180 -42.89 14.27 -7.94
CA ILE A 180 -43.87 13.91 -8.96
C ILE A 180 -44.56 15.18 -9.47
N THR A 181 -44.25 15.58 -10.69
CA THR A 181 -44.87 16.74 -11.36
C THR A 181 -46.06 16.35 -12.22
N PHE A 182 -46.15 15.08 -12.61
CA PHE A 182 -47.26 14.53 -13.39
C PHE A 182 -47.54 13.08 -13.01
N THR A 183 -48.82 12.68 -13.04
CA THR A 183 -49.27 11.29 -12.93
C THR A 183 -50.58 11.12 -13.70
N ASN A 184 -50.71 10.05 -14.49
CA ASN A 184 -51.98 9.71 -15.14
C ASN A 184 -52.85 8.77 -14.25
N PRO A 185 -54.14 8.56 -14.59
CA PRO A 185 -55.03 7.69 -13.81
C PRO A 185 -54.54 6.24 -13.72
N ALA A 186 -53.98 5.70 -14.80
CA ALA A 186 -53.44 4.34 -14.82
C ALA A 186 -52.25 4.16 -13.84
N ALA A 187 -51.38 5.16 -13.69
CA ALA A 187 -50.31 5.13 -12.70
C ALA A 187 -50.87 5.14 -11.27
N ALA A 188 -51.86 6.00 -11.01
CA ALA A 188 -52.53 6.07 -9.71
C ALA A 188 -53.19 4.74 -9.32
N GLU A 189 -53.82 4.06 -10.28
CA GLU A 189 -54.42 2.73 -10.10
C GLU A 189 -53.37 1.64 -9.85
N LEU A 190 -52.35 1.54 -10.70
CA LEU A 190 -51.28 0.53 -10.58
C LEU A 190 -50.52 0.68 -9.26
N LEU A 191 -50.22 1.92 -8.85
CA LEU A 191 -49.53 2.23 -7.59
C LEU A 191 -50.47 2.16 -6.37
N GLY A 192 -51.79 2.18 -6.60
CA GLY A 192 -52.85 2.19 -5.60
C GLY A 192 -52.83 3.41 -4.68
N ARG A 193 -52.53 4.57 -5.24
CA ARG A 193 -52.67 5.86 -4.56
C ARG A 193 -53.29 6.88 -5.50
N PRO A 194 -54.27 7.69 -5.04
CA PRO A 194 -54.91 8.68 -5.89
C PRO A 194 -53.93 9.77 -6.33
N SER A 195 -54.06 10.27 -7.56
CA SER A 195 -53.16 11.25 -8.18
C SER A 195 -52.86 12.47 -7.29
N GLY A 196 -53.87 12.98 -6.58
CA GLY A 196 -53.71 14.14 -5.69
C GLY A 196 -52.81 13.92 -4.47
N GLN A 197 -52.53 12.66 -4.09
CA GLN A 197 -51.58 12.32 -3.04
C GLN A 197 -50.16 12.07 -3.57
N LEU A 198 -50.01 11.86 -4.88
CA LEU A 198 -48.71 11.65 -5.53
C LEU A 198 -48.08 12.99 -5.94
N LEU A 199 -48.88 13.89 -6.54
CA LEU A 199 -48.39 15.15 -7.08
C LEU A 199 -47.71 16.05 -6.02
N GLY A 200 -46.54 16.60 -6.37
CA GLY A 200 -45.72 17.48 -5.53
C GLY A 200 -44.90 16.78 -4.45
N THR A 201 -45.16 15.49 -4.19
CA THR A 201 -44.40 14.67 -3.23
C THR A 201 -43.19 14.03 -3.89
N GLN A 202 -42.17 13.69 -3.11
CA GLN A 202 -41.10 12.82 -3.60
C GLN A 202 -41.63 11.38 -3.75
N LEU A 203 -41.11 10.66 -4.74
CA LEU A 203 -41.57 9.32 -5.08
C LEU A 203 -41.63 8.38 -3.85
N TRP A 204 -40.59 8.40 -3.01
CA TRP A 204 -40.46 7.60 -1.78
C TRP A 204 -41.35 8.08 -0.63
N GLN A 205 -41.76 9.35 -0.60
CA GLN A 205 -42.70 9.85 0.43
C GLN A 205 -44.09 9.25 0.25
N SER A 206 -44.51 9.10 -1.01
CA SER A 206 -45.82 8.57 -1.34
C SER A 206 -45.81 7.06 -1.61
N LEU A 207 -44.67 6.48 -1.95
CA LEU A 207 -44.56 5.06 -2.29
C LEU A 207 -43.39 4.45 -1.51
N SER A 208 -43.53 4.36 -0.19
CA SER A 208 -42.47 3.86 0.70
C SER A 208 -42.01 2.42 0.39
N TRP A 209 -42.84 1.61 -0.28
CA TRP A 209 -42.47 0.27 -0.73
C TRP A 209 -41.52 0.26 -1.94
N LEU A 210 -41.39 1.40 -2.64
CA LEU A 210 -40.38 1.64 -3.67
C LEU A 210 -39.06 2.16 -3.08
N ASP A 211 -39.01 2.48 -1.78
CA ASP A 211 -37.79 2.85 -1.07
C ASP A 211 -36.95 1.60 -0.76
N ASN A 212 -36.58 0.88 -1.82
CA ASN A 212 -35.74 -0.30 -1.75
C ASN A 212 -34.50 -0.11 -2.64
N VAL A 213 -33.42 -0.79 -2.26
CA VAL A 213 -32.09 -0.61 -2.86
C VAL A 213 -32.10 -0.85 -4.38
N ALA A 214 -32.81 -1.88 -4.84
CA ALA A 214 -32.85 -2.24 -6.26
C ALA A 214 -33.55 -1.16 -7.11
N PHE A 215 -34.65 -0.61 -6.62
CA PHE A 215 -35.37 0.46 -7.30
C PHE A 215 -34.59 1.78 -7.29
N MET A 216 -33.95 2.12 -6.18
CA MET A 216 -33.13 3.32 -6.04
C MET A 216 -31.88 3.28 -6.93
N ASP A 217 -31.26 2.11 -7.07
CA ASP A 217 -30.10 1.92 -7.94
C ASP A 217 -30.47 2.06 -9.42
N ALA A 218 -31.61 1.48 -9.82
CA ALA A 218 -32.16 1.65 -11.17
C ALA A 218 -32.47 3.12 -11.47
N TYR A 219 -33.12 3.82 -10.54
CA TYR A 219 -33.41 5.25 -10.63
C TYR A 219 -32.13 6.09 -10.81
N ARG A 220 -31.10 5.86 -9.98
CA ARG A 220 -29.82 6.59 -10.05
C ARG A 220 -29.07 6.32 -11.35
N THR A 221 -29.03 5.05 -11.76
CA THR A 221 -28.37 4.64 -13.00
C THR A 221 -28.99 5.36 -14.18
N ALA A 222 -30.32 5.32 -14.33
CA ALA A 222 -31.03 6.00 -15.41
C ALA A 222 -30.80 7.53 -15.39
N LEU A 223 -30.75 8.14 -14.21
CA LEU A 223 -30.57 9.59 -14.07
C LEU A 223 -29.15 10.06 -14.43
N ILE A 224 -28.12 9.28 -14.11
CA ILE A 224 -26.72 9.63 -14.34
C ILE A 224 -26.27 9.25 -15.76
N SER A 225 -26.68 8.07 -16.25
CA SER A 225 -26.31 7.62 -17.60
C SER A 225 -27.17 8.27 -18.69
N HIS A 226 -28.40 8.71 -18.36
CA HIS A 226 -29.43 9.08 -19.33
C HIS A 226 -29.76 7.96 -20.34
N GLU A 227 -29.54 6.70 -19.96
CA GLU A 227 -29.93 5.52 -20.74
C GLU A 227 -31.26 4.96 -20.22
N PRO A 228 -32.18 4.52 -21.12
CA PRO A 228 -33.42 3.88 -20.70
C PRO A 228 -33.14 2.60 -19.90
N LEU A 229 -33.78 2.47 -18.74
CA LEU A 229 -33.63 1.30 -17.86
C LEU A 229 -35.01 0.77 -17.45
N ALA A 230 -35.15 -0.55 -17.28
CA ALA A 230 -36.38 -1.17 -16.78
C ALA A 230 -36.10 -2.12 -15.61
N LEU A 231 -37.02 -2.16 -14.63
CA LEU A 231 -36.95 -2.99 -13.43
C LEU A 231 -38.36 -3.41 -12.98
N THR A 232 -38.54 -4.67 -12.62
CA THR A 232 -39.81 -5.21 -12.11
C THR A 232 -39.81 -5.32 -10.59
N VAL A 233 -40.81 -4.76 -9.91
CA VAL A 233 -40.97 -4.77 -8.44
C VAL A 233 -42.32 -5.36 -8.05
N LEU A 234 -42.34 -6.15 -6.97
CA LEU A 234 -43.59 -6.64 -6.38
C LEU A 234 -44.22 -5.55 -5.50
N ARG A 235 -45.40 -5.09 -5.88
CA ARG A 235 -46.22 -4.21 -5.03
C ARG A 235 -46.75 -5.00 -3.82
N PRO A 236 -46.90 -4.39 -2.63
CA PRO A 236 -47.44 -5.06 -1.43
C PRO A 236 -48.79 -5.78 -1.61
N SER A 237 -49.61 -5.39 -2.59
CA SER A 237 -50.85 -6.07 -2.98
C SER A 237 -50.65 -7.31 -3.88
N VAL A 238 -49.44 -7.89 -3.89
CA VAL A 238 -49.03 -9.08 -4.65
C VAL A 238 -49.07 -8.91 -6.19
N GLN A 239 -49.04 -7.67 -6.68
CA GLN A 239 -49.01 -7.38 -8.13
C GLN A 239 -47.60 -6.98 -8.57
N TRP A 240 -47.09 -7.64 -9.61
CA TRP A 240 -45.81 -7.28 -10.23
C TRP A 240 -45.99 -6.07 -11.15
N LEU A 241 -45.12 -5.07 -10.98
CA LEU A 241 -45.10 -3.86 -11.79
C LEU A 241 -43.72 -3.67 -12.40
N SER A 242 -43.66 -3.47 -13.72
CA SER A 242 -42.45 -3.09 -14.43
C SER A 242 -42.38 -1.56 -14.50
N PHE A 243 -41.24 -1.01 -14.09
CA PHE A 243 -40.93 0.41 -14.13
C PHE A 243 -39.84 0.64 -15.15
N ARG A 244 -40.13 1.45 -16.17
CA ARG A 244 -39.15 1.92 -17.14
C ARG A 244 -38.86 3.40 -16.89
N PHE A 245 -37.58 3.73 -16.77
CA PHE A 245 -37.07 5.06 -16.51
C PHE A 245 -36.47 5.64 -17.80
N ASP A 246 -36.90 6.83 -18.19
CA ASP A 246 -36.32 7.60 -19.29
C ASP A 246 -36.01 9.02 -18.75
N ALA A 247 -34.73 9.37 -18.61
CA ALA A 247 -34.29 10.62 -18.00
C ALA A 247 -33.55 11.53 -18.99
N ASP A 248 -33.75 12.84 -18.86
CA ASP A 248 -33.07 13.86 -19.65
C ASP A 248 -32.63 15.06 -18.79
N ALA A 249 -32.19 16.15 -19.42
CA ALA A 249 -31.78 17.35 -18.70
C ALA A 249 -32.96 18.09 -17.99
N GLY A 250 -34.21 17.76 -18.31
CA GLY A 250 -35.42 18.38 -17.76
C GLY A 250 -36.03 17.64 -16.57
N GLY A 251 -35.81 16.33 -16.45
CA GLY A 251 -36.34 15.50 -15.38
C GLY A 251 -36.33 14.01 -15.73
N MET A 252 -37.25 13.24 -15.16
CA MET A 252 -37.38 11.80 -15.44
C MET A 252 -38.83 11.42 -15.73
N SER A 253 -39.05 10.70 -16.82
CA SER A 253 -40.31 10.03 -17.11
C SER A 253 -40.23 8.58 -16.64
N ILE A 254 -41.30 8.10 -16.01
CA ILE A 254 -41.42 6.71 -15.56
C ILE A 254 -42.68 6.11 -16.17
N LEU A 255 -42.53 5.01 -16.89
CA LEU A 255 -43.63 4.20 -17.41
C LEU A 255 -43.82 2.97 -16.54
N ILE A 256 -45.07 2.68 -16.19
CA ILE A 256 -45.45 1.61 -15.27
C ILE A 256 -46.42 0.69 -16.02
N THR A 257 -46.08 -0.59 -16.09
CA THR A 257 -46.98 -1.61 -16.65
C THR A 257 -47.10 -2.77 -15.66
N PRO A 258 -48.20 -3.53 -15.69
CA PRO A 258 -48.21 -4.87 -15.11
C PRO A 258 -47.04 -5.68 -15.70
N GLY A 259 -46.27 -6.35 -14.85
CA GLY A 259 -45.10 -7.14 -15.28
C GLY A 259 -45.33 -8.63 -15.12
N ASP A 260 -44.97 -9.43 -16.14
CA ASP A 260 -44.62 -10.84 -15.95
C ASP A 260 -43.14 -10.94 -15.51
N PRO A 261 -42.78 -11.90 -14.63
CA PRO A 261 -41.43 -12.00 -14.09
C PRO A 261 -40.43 -12.46 -15.16
N VAL A 262 -39.79 -11.52 -15.84
CA VAL A 262 -38.56 -11.80 -16.61
C VAL A 262 -37.37 -11.37 -15.75
N GLY A 263 -36.98 -12.24 -14.81
CA GLY A 263 -35.84 -12.03 -13.88
C GLY A 263 -36.15 -12.45 -12.44
N PRO A 264 -35.13 -12.68 -11.58
CA PRO A 264 -35.35 -13.13 -10.21
C PRO A 264 -36.09 -12.05 -9.39
N PRO A 265 -37.15 -12.43 -8.64
CA PRO A 265 -38.06 -11.50 -7.97
C PRO A 265 -37.39 -10.72 -6.82
N VAL A 266 -37.47 -9.38 -6.84
CA VAL A 266 -37.20 -8.54 -5.65
C VAL A 266 -38.51 -8.39 -4.86
N ARG A 267 -38.62 -9.05 -3.71
CA ARG A 267 -39.77 -8.93 -2.80
C ARG A 267 -39.58 -7.71 -1.89
N PRO A 268 -40.66 -6.93 -1.62
CA PRO A 268 -40.65 -5.98 -0.52
C PRO A 268 -40.52 -6.77 0.79
N ALA A 269 -39.33 -6.76 1.38
CA ALA A 269 -39.13 -7.27 2.73
C ALA A 269 -39.78 -6.29 3.71
N ASP A 270 -40.37 -6.82 4.79
CA ASP A 270 -41.06 -6.06 5.83
C ASP A 270 -40.21 -4.85 6.29
N THR A 271 -40.85 -3.68 6.28
CA THR A 271 -40.27 -2.40 6.66
C THR A 271 -39.83 -2.40 8.13
N GLN A 272 -38.54 -2.53 8.38
CA GLN A 272 -37.85 -1.83 9.47
C GLN A 272 -36.90 -0.79 8.86
N PRO A 273 -36.66 0.35 9.54
CA PRO A 273 -35.78 1.39 9.00
C PRO A 273 -34.37 0.82 8.85
N VAL A 274 -33.95 0.56 7.61
CA VAL A 274 -32.63 0.01 7.28
C VAL A 274 -31.61 1.16 7.26
N PRO A 275 -30.53 1.10 8.06
CA PRO A 275 -29.39 1.99 7.91
C PRO A 275 -28.62 1.65 6.62
N ILE A 276 -28.09 2.70 5.99
CA ILE A 276 -27.24 2.76 4.79
C ILE A 276 -26.47 1.45 4.50
N ASP A 277 -26.93 0.66 3.52
CA ASP A 277 -26.18 -0.44 2.92
C ASP A 277 -25.93 -0.15 1.43
N ALA A 278 -24.66 -0.15 1.03
CA ALA A 278 -24.22 -0.01 -0.37
C ALA A 278 -24.68 -1.23 -1.23
N PRO A 279 -24.92 -1.06 -2.55
CA PRO A 279 -25.42 -2.14 -3.41
C PRO A 279 -24.50 -3.38 -3.41
N ALA A 280 -25.03 -4.56 -3.74
CA ALA A 280 -24.27 -5.82 -3.81
C ALA A 280 -23.01 -5.74 -4.69
N THR A 281 -23.00 -4.86 -5.68
CA THR A 281 -21.85 -4.49 -6.52
C THR A 281 -20.74 -3.84 -5.69
N SER A 282 -21.07 -2.90 -4.78
CA SER A 282 -20.11 -2.27 -3.86
C SER A 282 -19.48 -3.27 -2.88
N ARG A 283 -20.19 -4.35 -2.51
CA ARG A 283 -19.64 -5.42 -1.66
C ARG A 283 -18.59 -6.27 -2.38
N ILE A 284 -18.90 -6.67 -3.62
CA ILE A 284 -17.93 -7.39 -4.47
C ILE A 284 -16.74 -6.47 -4.77
N HIS A 285 -16.97 -5.18 -5.02
CA HIS A 285 -15.89 -4.22 -5.25
C HIS A 285 -15.03 -3.98 -4.02
N LEU A 286 -15.60 -3.89 -2.81
CA LEU A 286 -14.83 -3.80 -1.56
C LEU A 286 -13.97 -5.06 -1.37
N LEU A 287 -14.52 -6.25 -1.62
CA LEU A 287 -13.75 -7.51 -1.53
C LEU A 287 -12.65 -7.60 -2.59
N VAL A 288 -12.92 -7.20 -3.84
CA VAL A 288 -11.91 -7.17 -4.92
C VAL A 288 -10.82 -6.14 -4.62
N TYR A 289 -11.19 -4.97 -4.11
CA TYR A 289 -10.27 -3.91 -3.73
C TYR A 289 -9.38 -4.32 -2.55
N LEU A 290 -9.97 -4.90 -1.50
CA LEU A 290 -9.24 -5.42 -0.36
C LEU A 290 -8.35 -6.60 -0.78
N ALA A 291 -8.82 -7.50 -1.64
CA ALA A 291 -8.00 -8.58 -2.18
C ALA A 291 -6.78 -8.05 -2.94
N ALA A 292 -6.96 -7.06 -3.83
CA ALA A 292 -5.87 -6.44 -4.58
C ALA A 292 -4.88 -5.69 -3.67
N SER A 293 -5.38 -4.96 -2.68
CA SER A 293 -4.52 -4.24 -1.74
C SER A 293 -3.78 -5.20 -0.81
N LEU A 294 -4.43 -6.28 -0.36
CA LEU A 294 -3.82 -7.33 0.44
C LEU A 294 -2.81 -8.16 -0.35
N THR A 295 -2.86 -8.20 -1.69
CA THR A 295 -1.81 -8.84 -2.49
C THR A 295 -0.51 -8.04 -2.53
N GLU A 296 -0.56 -6.73 -2.34
CA GLU A 296 0.63 -5.86 -2.31
C GLU A 296 1.35 -5.90 -0.95
N ALA A 297 0.67 -6.33 0.12
CA ALA A 297 1.26 -6.45 1.45
C ALA A 297 2.32 -7.56 1.49
N VAL A 298 3.52 -7.20 1.99
CA VAL A 298 4.69 -8.09 2.05
C VAL A 298 4.83 -8.68 3.45
N GLY A 299 4.83 -7.82 4.49
CA GLY A 299 5.01 -8.22 5.89
C GLY A 299 3.72 -8.21 6.72
N VAL A 300 3.78 -8.76 7.94
CA VAL A 300 2.60 -8.85 8.83
C VAL A 300 2.09 -7.46 9.20
N GLN A 301 2.98 -6.51 9.44
CA GLN A 301 2.61 -5.16 9.80
C GLN A 301 1.91 -4.42 8.65
N ASP A 302 2.33 -4.64 7.40
CA ASP A 302 1.65 -4.10 6.22
C ASP A 302 0.19 -4.56 6.17
N VAL A 303 -0.05 -5.85 6.47
CA VAL A 303 -1.41 -6.41 6.52
C VAL A 303 -2.22 -5.76 7.66
N VAL A 304 -1.62 -5.61 8.85
CA VAL A 304 -2.27 -4.96 10.00
C VAL A 304 -2.68 -3.53 9.67
N ASP A 305 -1.75 -2.74 9.13
CA ASP A 305 -1.97 -1.33 8.83
C ASP A 305 -3.00 -1.16 7.71
N LEU A 306 -2.91 -1.98 6.65
CA LEU A 306 -3.89 -1.98 5.56
C LEU A 306 -5.30 -2.30 6.08
N VAL A 307 -5.43 -3.32 6.92
CA VAL A 307 -6.71 -3.70 7.52
C VAL A 307 -7.22 -2.57 8.42
N ALA A 308 -6.36 -1.97 9.24
CA ALA A 308 -6.75 -0.89 10.12
C ALA A 308 -7.22 0.36 9.37
N ASP A 309 -6.56 0.71 8.27
CA ASP A 309 -6.85 1.93 7.52
C ASP A 309 -8.02 1.79 6.56
N GLN A 310 -8.28 0.57 6.06
CA GLN A 310 -9.34 0.33 5.06
C GLN A 310 -10.60 -0.29 5.65
N ILE A 311 -10.48 -1.23 6.59
CA ILE A 311 -11.62 -2.03 7.08
C ILE A 311 -12.26 -1.34 8.29
N LEU A 312 -11.47 -0.77 9.19
CA LEU A 312 -12.00 -0.11 10.38
C LEU A 312 -12.98 1.04 10.03
N PRO A 313 -12.67 1.96 9.10
CA PRO A 313 -13.60 3.02 8.72
C PRO A 313 -14.78 2.50 7.91
N ALA A 314 -14.59 1.50 7.06
CA ALA A 314 -15.63 0.95 6.19
C ALA A 314 -16.80 0.34 6.97
N PHE A 315 -16.54 -0.20 8.17
CA PHE A 315 -17.56 -0.76 9.06
C PHE A 315 -17.92 0.16 10.23
N GLY A 316 -17.42 1.40 10.27
CA GLY A 316 -17.66 2.31 11.41
C GLY A 316 -17.17 1.75 12.76
N ALA A 317 -16.18 0.86 12.72
CA ALA A 317 -15.61 0.25 13.91
C ALA A 317 -14.70 1.26 14.62
N HIS A 318 -14.63 1.14 15.95
CA HIS A 318 -13.85 2.04 16.80
C HIS A 318 -12.60 1.37 17.38
N GLY A 319 -12.45 0.07 17.16
CA GLY A 319 -11.21 -0.63 17.46
C GLY A 319 -11.12 -1.97 16.76
N MET A 320 -9.88 -2.44 16.58
CA MET A 320 -9.59 -3.77 16.10
C MET A 320 -8.46 -4.41 16.89
N ILE A 321 -8.47 -5.74 16.90
CA ILE A 321 -7.35 -6.58 17.34
C ILE A 321 -7.17 -7.65 16.29
N MET A 322 -5.93 -7.89 15.88
CA MET A 322 -5.55 -9.06 15.09
C MET A 322 -4.61 -9.89 15.95
N SER A 323 -4.94 -11.16 16.13
CA SER A 323 -4.12 -12.10 16.88
C SER A 323 -3.79 -13.33 16.06
N THR A 324 -2.68 -13.97 16.39
CA THR A 324 -2.31 -15.31 15.93
C THR A 324 -2.39 -16.29 17.10
N VAL A 325 -2.37 -17.59 16.82
CA VAL A 325 -2.26 -18.62 17.85
C VAL A 325 -0.88 -19.24 17.81
N ASP A 326 -0.20 -19.26 18.95
CA ASP A 326 1.05 -19.99 19.16
C ASP A 326 1.01 -20.77 20.47
N ALA A 327 1.39 -22.04 20.43
CA ALA A 327 1.37 -22.98 21.57
C ALA A 327 0.08 -22.93 22.43
N GLY A 328 -1.09 -22.75 21.79
CA GLY A 328 -2.39 -22.68 22.46
C GLY A 328 -2.70 -21.35 23.15
N ARG A 329 -1.89 -20.30 22.94
CA ARG A 329 -2.13 -18.94 23.42
C ARG A 329 -2.30 -17.98 22.26
N MET A 330 -3.11 -16.94 22.47
CA MET A 330 -3.27 -15.86 21.52
C MET A 330 -2.09 -14.88 21.64
N GLN A 331 -1.51 -14.50 20.50
CA GLN A 331 -0.50 -13.45 20.40
C GLN A 331 -1.05 -12.31 19.56
N ILE A 332 -1.19 -11.13 20.13
CA ILE A 332 -1.68 -9.94 19.44
C ILE A 332 -0.56 -9.42 18.54
N ILE A 333 -0.82 -9.41 17.23
CA ILE A 333 0.13 -8.93 16.21
C ILE A 333 -0.18 -7.52 15.71
N GLY A 334 -1.36 -6.99 16.05
CA GLY A 334 -1.76 -5.65 15.65
C GLY A 334 -3.06 -5.21 16.32
N HIS A 335 -3.18 -3.92 16.63
CA HIS A 335 -4.40 -3.38 17.22
C HIS A 335 -4.59 -1.89 16.91
N ARG A 336 -5.84 -1.43 16.95
CA ARG A 336 -6.19 0.00 16.86
C ARG A 336 -7.38 0.31 17.75
N GLY A 337 -7.42 1.50 18.34
CA GLY A 337 -8.55 1.92 19.19
C GLY A 337 -8.63 1.25 20.56
N TYR A 338 -7.56 0.58 21.00
CA TYR A 338 -7.40 -0.03 22.32
C TYR A 338 -6.22 0.61 23.06
N THR A 339 -6.30 0.68 24.39
CA THR A 339 -5.20 1.19 25.23
C THR A 339 -4.09 0.14 25.39
N PRO A 340 -2.81 0.54 25.56
CA PRO A 340 -1.72 -0.41 25.76
C PRO A 340 -1.95 -1.40 26.93
N ASN A 341 -2.42 -0.91 28.08
CA ASN A 341 -2.74 -1.76 29.23
C ASN A 341 -3.85 -2.79 28.93
N THR A 342 -4.85 -2.43 28.12
CA THR A 342 -5.88 -3.37 27.67
C THR A 342 -5.27 -4.47 26.80
N ILE A 343 -4.33 -4.12 25.92
CA ILE A 343 -3.67 -5.08 25.03
C ILE A 343 -2.76 -6.01 25.81
N GLU A 344 -1.97 -5.51 26.76
CA GLU A 344 -1.12 -6.33 27.64
C GLU A 344 -1.92 -7.39 28.42
N GLN A 345 -3.16 -7.08 28.81
CA GLN A 345 -4.04 -8.03 29.51
C GLN A 345 -4.72 -9.05 28.58
N LEU A 346 -4.90 -8.70 27.30
CA LEU A 346 -5.50 -9.58 26.29
C LEU A 346 -4.47 -10.48 25.61
N ASP A 347 -3.22 -10.02 25.53
CA ASP A 347 -2.12 -10.76 24.94
C ASP A 347 -1.75 -11.98 25.81
N GLY A 348 -1.44 -13.10 25.18
CA GLY A 348 -1.10 -14.35 25.85
C GLY A 348 -2.28 -15.12 26.45
N LEU A 349 -3.53 -14.65 26.30
CA LEU A 349 -4.71 -15.38 26.78
C LEU A 349 -4.83 -16.76 26.11
N PRO A 350 -5.32 -17.79 26.82
CA PRO A 350 -5.54 -19.12 26.24
C PRO A 350 -6.49 -19.07 25.04
N ALA A 351 -6.16 -19.79 23.97
CA ALA A 351 -7.05 -20.01 22.82
C ALA A 351 -8.13 -21.07 23.13
N ASP A 352 -8.68 -21.02 24.34
CA ASP A 352 -9.69 -21.93 24.87
C ASP A 352 -11.10 -21.41 24.53
N ALA A 353 -11.92 -22.30 23.96
CA ALA A 353 -13.29 -22.02 23.54
C ALA A 353 -14.27 -21.75 24.70
N ASP A 354 -13.98 -22.24 25.90
CA ASP A 354 -14.84 -22.05 27.07
C ASP A 354 -14.51 -20.74 27.82
N LEU A 355 -13.31 -20.20 27.60
CA LEU A 355 -12.81 -19.02 28.29
C LEU A 355 -12.91 -17.74 27.47
N THR A 356 -12.77 -17.83 26.14
CA THR A 356 -12.70 -16.63 25.29
C THR A 356 -13.56 -16.76 24.02
N PRO A 357 -14.25 -15.68 23.59
CA PRO A 357 -14.97 -15.66 22.33
C PRO A 357 -14.08 -15.91 21.12
N ALA A 358 -12.84 -15.40 21.15
CA ALA A 358 -11.84 -15.64 20.14
C ALA A 358 -11.45 -17.13 20.08
N GLY A 359 -11.19 -17.78 21.23
CA GLY A 359 -10.97 -19.22 21.31
C GLY A 359 -12.12 -20.05 20.75
N ARG A 360 -13.37 -19.64 20.98
CA ARG A 360 -14.54 -20.33 20.40
C ARG A 360 -14.62 -20.15 18.90
N ALA A 361 -14.38 -18.93 18.41
CA ALA A 361 -14.37 -18.66 16.97
C ALA A 361 -13.29 -19.51 16.27
N LEU A 362 -12.12 -19.64 16.90
CA LEU A 362 -11.02 -20.48 16.43
C LEU A 362 -11.38 -21.98 16.44
N ALA A 363 -11.96 -22.48 17.53
CA ALA A 363 -12.30 -23.90 17.66
C ALA A 363 -13.43 -24.35 16.74
N THR A 364 -14.42 -23.46 16.49
CA THR A 364 -15.60 -23.76 15.65
C THR A 364 -15.42 -23.36 14.18
N GLY A 365 -14.41 -22.55 13.89
CA GLY A 365 -14.21 -21.88 12.60
C GLY A 365 -15.36 -20.96 12.18
N SER A 366 -16.21 -20.56 13.14
CA SER A 366 -17.40 -19.74 12.90
C SER A 366 -17.30 -18.39 13.58
N SER A 367 -17.70 -17.35 12.86
CA SER A 367 -17.75 -15.98 13.39
C SER A 367 -18.77 -15.84 14.52
N SER A 368 -18.41 -15.09 15.56
CA SER A 368 -19.28 -14.79 16.71
C SER A 368 -19.49 -13.29 16.84
N TYR A 369 -20.71 -12.87 17.16
CA TYR A 369 -21.11 -11.46 17.21
C TYR A 369 -21.83 -11.17 18.52
N PHE A 370 -21.50 -10.05 19.15
CA PHE A 370 -22.09 -9.60 20.41
C PHE A 370 -22.49 -8.14 20.25
N ALA A 371 -23.79 -7.86 20.37
CA ALA A 371 -24.35 -6.53 20.15
C ALA A 371 -24.14 -5.58 21.34
N ASP A 372 -23.95 -6.13 22.53
CA ASP A 372 -23.68 -5.39 23.75
C ASP A 372 -22.82 -6.19 24.77
N ARG A 373 -22.38 -5.52 25.85
CA ARG A 373 -21.59 -6.13 26.93
C ARG A 373 -22.35 -7.21 27.70
N ALA A 374 -23.66 -7.06 27.84
CA ALA A 374 -24.47 -7.99 28.62
C ALA A 374 -24.65 -9.33 27.88
N GLU A 375 -24.74 -9.30 26.55
CA GLU A 375 -24.72 -10.47 25.70
C GLU A 375 -23.41 -11.24 25.81
N LEU A 376 -22.27 -10.54 25.73
CA LEU A 376 -20.96 -11.15 25.92
C LEU A 376 -20.81 -11.76 27.32
N ALA A 377 -21.19 -11.04 28.37
CA ALA A 377 -21.10 -11.51 29.75
C ALA A 377 -22.00 -12.72 30.04
N ARG A 378 -23.18 -12.82 29.41
CA ARG A 378 -24.05 -14.01 29.51
C ARG A 378 -23.42 -15.22 28.84
N ALA A 379 -22.77 -15.04 27.69
CA ALA A 379 -22.12 -16.12 26.95
C ALA A 379 -20.82 -16.58 27.63
N TYR A 380 -20.07 -15.67 28.27
CA TYR A 380 -18.80 -15.94 28.95
C TYR A 380 -18.75 -15.30 30.35
N PRO A 381 -19.42 -15.89 31.36
CA PRO A 381 -19.50 -15.32 32.71
C PRO A 381 -18.16 -15.25 33.44
N ARG A 382 -17.20 -16.08 33.02
CA ARG A 382 -15.85 -16.17 33.60
C ARG A 382 -14.83 -15.31 32.83
N ALA A 383 -15.22 -14.70 31.72
CA ALA A 383 -14.31 -13.84 30.96
C ALA A 383 -14.07 -12.53 31.73
N PRO A 384 -12.82 -12.11 31.92
CA PRO A 384 -12.50 -10.85 32.58
C PRO A 384 -13.00 -9.66 31.73
N GLN A 385 -13.59 -8.65 32.39
CA GLN A 385 -14.03 -7.41 31.75
C GLN A 385 -12.83 -6.47 31.54
N ILE A 386 -12.04 -6.74 30.49
CA ILE A 386 -10.76 -6.06 30.23
C ILE A 386 -10.93 -4.79 29.37
N SER A 387 -12.01 -4.71 28.58
CA SER A 387 -12.18 -3.71 27.52
C SER A 387 -13.31 -2.70 27.81
N ASP A 388 -13.12 -1.47 27.34
CA ASP A 388 -14.10 -0.38 27.37
C ASP A 388 -15.10 -0.42 26.18
N LYS A 389 -14.95 -1.40 25.28
CA LYS A 389 -15.85 -1.55 24.12
C LYS A 389 -17.21 -2.10 24.52
N HIS A 390 -18.21 -1.88 23.68
CA HIS A 390 -19.60 -2.24 23.93
C HIS A 390 -20.10 -3.38 23.05
N ALA A 391 -19.62 -3.50 21.82
CA ALA A 391 -20.03 -4.55 20.88
C ALA A 391 -18.81 -5.11 20.13
N TRP A 392 -18.90 -6.36 19.68
CA TRP A 392 -17.78 -7.06 19.05
C TRP A 392 -18.20 -8.02 17.93
N ALA A 393 -17.33 -8.14 16.92
CA ALA A 393 -17.34 -9.24 15.97
C ALA A 393 -16.00 -9.99 16.06
N PHE A 394 -16.06 -11.28 16.34
CA PHE A 394 -14.91 -12.19 16.39
C PHE A 394 -14.90 -13.05 15.13
N LEU A 395 -13.91 -12.84 14.27
CA LEU A 395 -13.80 -13.45 12.96
C LEU A 395 -12.60 -14.40 12.97
N PRO A 396 -12.78 -15.71 12.75
CA PRO A 396 -11.65 -16.62 12.71
C PRO A 396 -10.88 -16.42 11.40
N LEU A 397 -9.57 -16.30 11.50
CA LEU A 397 -8.66 -16.24 10.36
C LEU A 397 -8.21 -17.66 10.04
N ILE A 398 -8.83 -18.26 9.01
CA ILE A 398 -8.59 -19.65 8.62
C ILE A 398 -8.03 -19.68 7.20
N THR A 399 -6.93 -20.40 7.04
CA THR A 399 -6.33 -20.72 5.73
C THR A 399 -6.21 -22.25 5.62
N SER A 400 -6.57 -22.84 4.48
CA SER A 400 -6.41 -24.29 4.24
C SER A 400 -6.96 -25.19 5.36
N GLY A 401 -8.04 -24.78 6.03
CA GLY A 401 -8.64 -25.51 7.17
C GLY A 401 -7.90 -25.36 8.51
N ARG A 402 -6.78 -24.63 8.56
CA ARG A 402 -6.02 -24.34 9.78
C ARG A 402 -6.37 -22.96 10.35
N PRO A 403 -6.75 -22.84 11.63
CA PRO A 403 -6.89 -21.55 12.28
C PRO A 403 -5.52 -20.90 12.48
N LEU A 404 -5.30 -19.74 11.87
CA LEU A 404 -4.10 -18.92 12.06
C LEU A 404 -4.23 -18.03 13.30
N GLY A 405 -5.44 -17.56 13.57
CA GLY A 405 -5.66 -16.42 14.44
C GLY A 405 -7.08 -15.89 14.42
N CYS A 406 -7.31 -14.77 15.09
CA CYS A 406 -8.61 -14.12 15.15
C CYS A 406 -8.49 -12.63 14.81
N PHE A 407 -9.42 -12.15 13.99
CA PHE A 407 -9.62 -10.74 13.75
C PHE A 407 -10.87 -10.27 14.50
N VAL A 408 -10.69 -9.27 15.36
CA VAL A 408 -11.73 -8.71 16.20
C VAL A 408 -12.02 -7.30 15.76
N LEU A 409 -13.28 -7.00 15.49
CA LEU A 409 -13.79 -5.64 15.33
C LEU A 409 -14.60 -5.26 16.57
N ALA A 410 -14.49 -4.00 17.00
CA ALA A 410 -15.16 -3.53 18.20
C ALA A 410 -15.71 -2.10 18.07
N TYR A 411 -16.75 -1.83 18.85
CA TYR A 411 -17.51 -0.57 18.81
C TYR A 411 -17.60 0.05 20.20
N ASN A 412 -17.60 1.38 20.28
CA ASN A 412 -17.70 2.12 21.54
C ASN A 412 -19.16 2.25 22.06
N HIS A 413 -20.13 1.82 21.27
CA HIS A 413 -21.55 1.82 21.61
C HIS A 413 -22.17 0.45 21.28
N PRO A 414 -23.33 0.10 21.85
CA PRO A 414 -24.10 -1.06 21.40
C PRO A 414 -24.31 -1.01 19.89
N HIS A 415 -24.08 -2.13 19.23
CA HIS A 415 -24.13 -2.20 17.76
C HIS A 415 -24.43 -3.63 17.31
N THR A 416 -25.58 -3.81 16.68
CA THR A 416 -25.99 -5.11 16.12
C THR A 416 -25.53 -5.20 14.67
N LEU A 417 -24.49 -6.01 14.41
CA LEU A 417 -24.05 -6.25 13.04
C LEU A 417 -25.17 -6.89 12.21
N THR A 418 -25.49 -6.30 11.07
CA THR A 418 -26.56 -6.74 10.15
C THR A 418 -26.15 -8.02 9.41
N ALA A 419 -27.13 -8.73 8.84
CA ALA A 419 -26.83 -9.90 8.01
C ALA A 419 -25.96 -9.54 6.78
N ALA A 420 -26.12 -8.32 6.23
CA ALA A 420 -25.33 -7.83 5.12
C ALA A 420 -23.86 -7.60 5.53
N GLU A 421 -23.61 -6.92 6.65
CA GLU A 421 -22.26 -6.71 7.18
C GLU A 421 -21.57 -8.04 7.49
N ARG A 422 -22.26 -8.96 8.17
CA ARG A 422 -21.76 -10.31 8.46
C ARG A 422 -21.38 -11.07 7.18
N SER A 423 -22.17 -10.94 6.11
CA SER A 423 -21.90 -11.60 4.83
C SER A 423 -20.66 -11.08 4.10
N ILE A 424 -20.16 -9.89 4.45
CA ILE A 424 -18.93 -9.31 3.91
C ILE A 424 -17.75 -9.65 4.81
N LEU A 425 -17.94 -9.61 6.14
CA LEU A 425 -16.88 -9.86 7.10
C LEU A 425 -16.30 -11.29 7.00
N THR A 426 -17.13 -12.29 6.68
CA THR A 426 -16.67 -13.67 6.51
C THR A 426 -15.68 -13.86 5.34
N PRO A 427 -16.02 -13.48 4.09
CA PRO A 427 -15.05 -13.57 2.99
C PRO A 427 -13.84 -12.65 3.19
N LEU A 428 -14.02 -11.48 3.81
CA LEU A 428 -12.95 -10.56 4.15
C LEU A 428 -11.97 -11.19 5.17
N ALA A 429 -12.47 -11.88 6.20
CA ALA A 429 -11.62 -12.62 7.14
C ALA A 429 -10.80 -13.70 6.43
N GLY A 430 -11.36 -14.34 5.39
CA GLY A 430 -10.62 -15.28 4.53
C GLY A 430 -9.47 -14.61 3.76
N LEU A 431 -9.71 -13.42 3.19
CA LEU A 431 -8.67 -12.64 2.49
C LEU A 431 -7.56 -12.18 3.45
N ILE A 432 -7.93 -11.68 4.64
CA ILE A 432 -6.97 -11.33 5.69
C ILE A 432 -6.16 -12.56 6.09
N ALA A 433 -6.81 -13.71 6.30
CA ALA A 433 -6.12 -14.93 6.70
C ALA A 433 -5.08 -15.35 5.65
N GLN A 434 -5.41 -15.30 4.36
CA GLN A 434 -4.48 -15.63 3.28
C GLN A 434 -3.31 -14.65 3.21
N ALA A 435 -3.57 -13.35 3.32
CA ALA A 435 -2.52 -12.33 3.32
C ALA A 435 -1.61 -12.49 4.54
N LEU A 436 -2.19 -12.72 5.71
CA LEU A 436 -1.46 -12.92 6.95
C LEU A 436 -0.61 -14.20 6.93
N ASP A 437 -1.11 -15.30 6.38
CA ASP A 437 -0.34 -16.54 6.23
C ASP A 437 0.89 -16.33 5.35
N ARG A 438 0.71 -15.67 4.20
CA ARG A 438 1.79 -15.32 3.28
C ARG A 438 2.80 -14.40 3.95
N ALA A 439 2.33 -13.35 4.61
CA ALA A 439 3.15 -12.38 5.31
C ALA A 439 3.95 -13.00 6.46
N ARG A 440 3.33 -13.87 7.28
CA ARG A 440 4.04 -14.59 8.35
C ARG A 440 5.12 -15.50 7.80
N LEU A 441 4.85 -16.19 6.69
CA LEU A 441 5.86 -17.03 6.06
C LEU A 441 7.01 -16.18 5.51
N TYR A 442 6.71 -15.03 4.92
CA TYR A 442 7.71 -14.07 4.47
C TYR A 442 8.56 -13.57 5.64
N ASP A 443 7.94 -13.02 6.70
CA ASP A 443 8.64 -12.49 7.88
C ASP A 443 9.47 -13.56 8.59
N ALA A 444 8.94 -14.79 8.72
CA ALA A 444 9.66 -15.89 9.34
C ALA A 444 10.89 -16.30 8.52
N LYS A 445 10.75 -16.40 7.20
CA LYS A 445 11.89 -16.69 6.34
C LYS A 445 12.89 -15.53 6.37
N HIS A 446 12.44 -14.28 6.29
CA HIS A 446 13.30 -13.09 6.30
C HIS A 446 14.08 -12.99 7.63
N SER A 447 13.40 -13.26 8.75
CA SER A 447 14.04 -13.33 10.07
C SER A 447 15.08 -14.45 10.15
N LEU A 448 14.79 -15.63 9.57
CA LEU A 448 15.74 -16.74 9.51
C LEU A 448 16.96 -16.39 8.65
N ALA A 449 16.74 -15.80 7.48
CA ALA A 449 17.79 -15.32 6.58
C ALA A 449 18.73 -14.35 7.30
N HIS A 450 18.16 -13.32 7.92
CA HIS A 450 18.91 -12.32 8.68
C HIS A 450 19.62 -12.93 9.90
N ALA A 451 18.98 -13.85 10.63
CA ALA A 451 19.60 -14.54 11.75
C ALA A 451 20.80 -15.41 11.32
N LEU A 452 20.66 -16.15 10.22
CA LEU A 452 21.76 -16.95 9.65
C LEU A 452 22.93 -16.03 9.29
N GLN A 453 22.68 -14.95 8.55
CA GLN A 453 23.69 -13.98 8.17
C GLN A 453 24.42 -13.39 9.40
N GLN A 454 23.69 -12.97 10.43
CA GLN A 454 24.27 -12.46 11.67
C GLN A 454 25.12 -13.50 12.43
N THR A 455 24.78 -14.79 12.35
CA THR A 455 25.59 -15.85 12.96
C THR A 455 26.84 -16.17 12.15
N LEU A 456 26.79 -15.95 10.84
CA LEU A 456 27.87 -16.25 9.90
C LEU A 456 28.85 -15.09 9.71
N LEU A 457 28.59 -13.91 10.28
CA LEU A 457 29.54 -12.79 10.38
C LEU A 457 30.12 -12.68 11.81
N PRO A 458 31.30 -12.05 11.99
CA PRO A 458 31.86 -11.85 13.32
C PRO A 458 30.95 -10.93 14.14
N ARG A 459 30.48 -11.38 15.31
CA ARG A 459 29.66 -10.52 16.20
C ARG A 459 30.42 -9.28 16.67
N THR A 460 31.71 -9.44 16.92
CA THR A 460 32.64 -8.41 17.33
C THR A 460 34.02 -8.75 16.79
N LEU A 461 34.73 -7.76 16.24
CA LEU A 461 36.14 -7.93 15.87
C LEU A 461 37.04 -7.83 17.10
N PRO A 462 38.15 -8.60 17.18
CA PRO A 462 39.06 -8.54 18.31
C PRO A 462 39.73 -7.18 18.42
N THR A 463 39.92 -6.70 19.65
CA THR A 463 40.67 -5.47 19.91
C THR A 463 42.16 -5.75 19.82
N VAL A 464 42.87 -5.03 18.94
CA VAL A 464 44.30 -5.23 18.70
C VAL A 464 45.10 -4.01 19.12
N ALA A 465 46.13 -4.20 19.95
CA ALA A 465 46.99 -3.11 20.38
C ALA A 465 47.77 -2.58 19.17
N GLY A 466 47.71 -1.26 18.95
CA GLY A 466 48.36 -0.60 17.81
C GLY A 466 47.62 -0.72 16.48
N LEU A 467 46.34 -1.12 16.50
CA LEU A 467 45.50 -1.17 15.31
C LEU A 467 44.06 -0.75 15.64
N ASP A 468 43.62 0.38 15.07
CA ASP A 468 42.22 0.76 15.05
C ASP A 468 41.52 0.00 13.92
N VAL A 469 40.33 -0.53 14.21
CA VAL A 469 39.50 -1.27 13.23
C VAL A 469 38.07 -0.78 13.30
N ALA A 470 37.44 -0.60 12.13
CA ALA A 470 36.00 -0.43 12.02
C ALA A 470 35.47 -1.25 10.86
N ALA A 471 34.30 -1.89 11.05
CA ALA A 471 33.63 -2.64 10.01
C ALA A 471 32.16 -2.27 9.91
N ARG A 472 31.62 -2.31 8.70
CA ARG A 472 30.19 -2.21 8.43
C ARG A 472 29.79 -3.24 7.42
N TYR A 473 28.57 -3.75 7.64
CA TYR A 473 27.89 -4.65 6.76
C TYR A 473 26.50 -4.10 6.51
N LEU A 474 26.11 -3.90 5.26
CA LEU A 474 24.75 -3.59 4.87
C LEU A 474 24.21 -4.71 3.99
N PRO A 475 23.11 -5.37 4.40
CA PRO A 475 22.48 -6.33 3.53
C PRO A 475 21.78 -5.65 2.34
N ALA A 476 21.74 -6.32 1.20
CA ALA A 476 20.96 -5.89 0.04
C ALA A 476 19.48 -5.73 0.43
N SER A 477 18.81 -4.68 -0.04
CA SER A 477 17.43 -4.39 0.36
C SER A 477 16.37 -5.22 -0.37
N HIS A 478 16.77 -6.17 -1.22
CA HIS A 478 15.86 -6.98 -2.01
C HIS A 478 15.47 -8.28 -1.28
N GLY A 479 14.32 -8.26 -0.63
CA GLY A 479 13.54 -9.48 -0.42
C GLY A 479 14.12 -10.50 0.58
N MET A 480 14.26 -11.73 0.09
CA MET A 480 14.45 -12.95 0.87
C MET A 480 15.89 -13.50 0.81
N ASP A 481 16.78 -12.70 0.24
CA ASP A 481 18.13 -13.07 -0.13
C ASP A 481 19.07 -12.98 1.08
N ILE A 482 20.05 -13.89 1.16
CA ILE A 482 21.05 -13.94 2.23
C ILE A 482 22.40 -13.63 1.60
N GLY A 483 23.07 -12.61 2.13
CA GLY A 483 24.29 -12.14 1.49
C GLY A 483 25.45 -13.11 1.48
N GLY A 484 26.23 -13.03 0.39
CA GLY A 484 27.45 -13.78 0.15
C GLY A 484 28.70 -13.11 0.73
N ASP A 485 28.64 -11.81 0.98
CA ASP A 485 29.72 -11.00 1.53
C ASP A 485 30.14 -11.41 2.95
N PHE A 486 31.44 -11.48 3.20
CA PHE A 486 31.99 -11.68 4.53
C PHE A 486 33.27 -10.89 4.78
N TYR A 487 33.56 -10.70 6.07
CA TYR A 487 34.85 -10.22 6.54
C TYR A 487 35.23 -10.92 7.85
N ASP A 488 36.52 -10.94 8.16
CA ASP A 488 37.03 -11.39 9.45
C ASP A 488 38.32 -10.64 9.82
N LEU A 489 38.61 -10.57 11.12
CA LEU A 489 39.86 -10.07 11.66
C LEU A 489 40.42 -11.08 12.66
N ILE A 490 41.53 -11.70 12.30
CA ILE A 490 42.08 -12.87 12.96
C ILE A 490 43.41 -12.48 13.62
N ARG A 491 43.47 -12.52 14.96
CA ARG A 491 44.73 -12.34 15.67
C ARG A 491 45.59 -13.59 15.47
N LEU A 492 46.78 -13.44 14.87
CA LEU A 492 47.70 -14.54 14.62
C LEU A 492 48.76 -14.64 15.74
N THR A 493 49.33 -13.50 16.11
CA THR A 493 50.27 -13.36 17.23
C THR A 493 49.99 -12.04 17.99
N GLU A 494 50.84 -11.67 18.94
CA GLU A 494 50.76 -10.36 19.61
C GLU A 494 51.00 -9.17 18.66
N THR A 495 51.75 -9.38 17.58
CA THR A 495 52.13 -8.30 16.64
C THR A 495 51.66 -8.53 15.22
N THR A 496 51.02 -9.66 14.94
CA THR A 496 50.51 -9.99 13.59
C THR A 496 49.02 -10.31 13.59
N VAL A 497 48.33 -9.80 12.57
CA VAL A 497 46.89 -9.91 12.40
C VAL A 497 46.58 -10.19 10.93
N ALA A 498 45.60 -11.03 10.65
CA ALA A 498 45.03 -11.17 9.32
C ALA A 498 43.70 -10.43 9.24
N ALA A 499 43.50 -9.66 8.17
CA ALA A 499 42.21 -9.13 7.78
C ALA A 499 41.77 -9.80 6.48
N VAL A 500 40.50 -10.18 6.41
CA VAL A 500 39.95 -10.93 5.29
C VAL A 500 38.64 -10.28 4.90
N ILE A 501 38.40 -10.17 3.59
CA ILE A 501 37.12 -9.82 3.02
C ILE A 501 36.88 -10.69 1.78
N GLY A 502 35.64 -11.00 1.48
CA GLY A 502 35.29 -11.74 0.28
C GLY A 502 33.81 -11.69 -0.02
N ASP A 503 33.48 -12.13 -1.23
CA ASP A 503 32.12 -12.24 -1.73
C ASP A 503 31.93 -13.59 -2.43
N VAL A 504 30.80 -14.24 -2.14
CA VAL A 504 30.40 -15.51 -2.69
C VAL A 504 29.38 -15.28 -3.80
N GLN A 505 29.57 -15.95 -4.95
CA GLN A 505 28.60 -15.87 -6.03
C GLN A 505 27.16 -16.21 -5.58
N GLY A 506 26.28 -15.22 -5.70
CA GLY A 506 24.86 -15.31 -5.43
C GLY A 506 24.50 -15.02 -3.97
N HIS A 507 23.21 -14.84 -3.71
CA HIS A 507 22.70 -14.29 -2.45
C HIS A 507 21.61 -15.18 -1.83
N ASP A 508 21.87 -16.48 -1.71
CA ASP A 508 20.93 -17.46 -1.14
C ASP A 508 21.52 -18.24 0.05
N ALA A 509 20.71 -19.12 0.66
CA ALA A 509 21.16 -19.92 1.80
C ALA A 509 22.40 -20.79 1.49
N THR A 510 22.60 -21.18 0.23
CA THR A 510 23.78 -21.93 -0.19
C THR A 510 25.01 -21.04 -0.24
N ALA A 511 24.87 -19.80 -0.75
CA ALA A 511 25.94 -18.79 -0.70
C ALA A 511 26.36 -18.51 0.74
N ALA A 512 25.40 -18.29 1.63
CA ALA A 512 25.66 -18.05 3.05
C ALA A 512 26.37 -19.22 3.74
N ALA A 513 25.98 -20.46 3.43
CA ALA A 513 26.67 -21.64 3.94
C ALA A 513 28.13 -21.70 3.45
N LEU A 514 28.37 -21.42 2.17
CA LEU A 514 29.70 -21.39 1.58
C LEU A 514 30.56 -20.26 2.15
N MET A 515 29.98 -19.07 2.34
CA MET A 515 30.58 -17.93 3.01
C MET A 515 31.11 -18.33 4.40
N GLY A 516 30.29 -19.01 5.20
CA GLY A 516 30.70 -19.54 6.51
C GLY A 516 31.84 -20.55 6.44
N GLN A 517 31.82 -21.45 5.44
CA GLN A 517 32.88 -22.43 5.21
C GLN A 517 34.20 -21.78 4.79
N VAL A 518 34.18 -20.86 3.83
CA VAL A 518 35.36 -20.12 3.36
C VAL A 518 35.97 -19.33 4.50
N ARG A 519 35.18 -18.55 5.23
CA ARG A 519 35.68 -17.80 6.38
C ARG A 519 36.35 -18.72 7.41
N THR A 520 35.74 -19.87 7.71
CA THR A 520 36.29 -20.85 8.66
C THR A 520 37.58 -21.49 8.14
N ALA A 521 37.65 -21.84 6.85
CA ALA A 521 38.83 -22.39 6.21
C ALA A 521 39.99 -21.38 6.23
N VAL A 522 39.73 -20.13 5.82
CA VAL A 522 40.70 -19.04 5.87
C VAL A 522 41.20 -18.82 7.29
N HIS A 523 40.30 -18.75 8.27
CA HIS A 523 40.64 -18.62 9.68
C HIS A 523 41.55 -19.75 10.17
N SER A 524 41.20 -21.00 9.85
CA SER A 524 41.98 -22.19 10.21
C SER A 524 43.38 -22.17 9.58
N HIS A 525 43.48 -21.90 8.28
CA HIS A 525 44.78 -21.86 7.58
C HIS A 525 45.67 -20.71 8.08
N ALA A 526 45.07 -19.55 8.36
CA ALA A 526 45.78 -18.39 8.89
C ALA A 526 46.33 -18.65 10.31
N THR A 527 45.50 -19.18 11.21
CA THR A 527 45.93 -19.55 12.58
C THR A 527 46.93 -20.69 12.62
N ALA A 528 46.93 -21.57 11.61
CA ALA A 528 47.96 -22.58 11.39
C ALA A 528 49.30 -22.00 10.89
N GLY A 529 49.41 -20.69 10.68
CA GLY A 529 50.64 -19.99 10.30
C GLY A 529 50.94 -19.98 8.80
N ALA A 530 49.97 -20.29 7.94
CA ALA A 530 50.15 -20.18 6.50
C ALA A 530 50.28 -18.71 6.05
N GLY A 531 51.16 -18.45 5.08
CA GLY A 531 51.28 -17.11 4.46
C GLY A 531 50.11 -16.79 3.51
N PRO A 532 49.94 -15.53 3.09
CA PRO A 532 48.79 -15.06 2.28
C PRO A 532 48.44 -15.96 1.08
N ALA A 533 49.40 -16.23 0.20
CA ALA A 533 49.20 -17.07 -0.99
C ALA A 533 48.83 -18.52 -0.63
N GLN A 534 49.37 -19.04 0.48
CA GLN A 534 49.08 -20.41 0.93
C GLN A 534 47.68 -20.54 1.53
N VAL A 535 47.21 -19.51 2.25
CA VAL A 535 45.86 -19.47 2.80
C VAL A 535 44.83 -19.55 1.66
N LEU A 536 44.98 -18.72 0.63
CA LEU A 536 44.08 -18.74 -0.53
C LEU A 536 44.16 -20.06 -1.31
N ALA A 537 45.36 -20.57 -1.59
CA ALA A 537 45.53 -21.84 -2.32
C ALA A 537 44.99 -23.08 -1.57
N ARG A 538 45.06 -23.10 -0.24
CA ARG A 538 44.47 -24.18 0.55
C ARG A 538 42.95 -24.07 0.58
N THR A 539 42.44 -22.84 0.71
CA THR A 539 40.99 -22.57 0.68
C THR A 539 40.39 -22.93 -0.68
N ASP A 540 41.06 -22.61 -1.79
CA ASP A 540 40.65 -23.00 -3.15
C ASP A 540 40.52 -24.52 -3.29
N ARG A 541 41.46 -25.27 -2.68
CA ARG A 541 41.43 -26.73 -2.68
C ARG A 541 40.26 -27.28 -1.85
N ASP A 542 40.04 -26.73 -0.65
CA ASP A 542 38.92 -27.14 0.19
C ASP A 542 37.58 -26.91 -0.53
N LEU A 543 37.45 -25.81 -1.28
CA LEU A 543 36.28 -25.51 -2.10
C LEU A 543 36.10 -26.45 -3.30
N ALA A 544 37.20 -26.82 -3.96
CA ALA A 544 37.18 -27.77 -5.06
C ALA A 544 36.70 -29.16 -4.59
N ASP A 545 37.14 -29.60 -3.41
CA ASP A 545 36.74 -30.89 -2.81
C ASP A 545 35.26 -30.91 -2.40
N LEU A 546 34.69 -29.74 -2.07
CA LEU A 546 33.28 -29.58 -1.71
C LEU A 546 32.33 -29.56 -2.92
N GLU A 547 32.86 -29.51 -4.15
CA GLU A 547 32.08 -29.35 -5.40
C GLU A 547 31.07 -28.20 -5.31
N ALA A 548 31.47 -27.07 -4.72
CA ALA A 548 30.57 -25.97 -4.36
C ALA A 548 29.80 -25.38 -5.56
N GLY A 549 30.27 -25.59 -6.80
CA GLY A 549 29.62 -25.15 -8.04
C GLY A 549 29.49 -23.62 -8.15
N ARG A 550 30.19 -22.89 -7.27
CA ARG A 550 30.20 -21.43 -7.13
C ARG A 550 31.62 -20.98 -6.90
N PHE A 551 31.90 -19.74 -7.29
CA PHE A 551 33.17 -19.10 -7.04
C PHE A 551 33.07 -18.06 -5.92
N VAL A 552 34.22 -17.75 -5.32
CA VAL A 552 34.33 -16.79 -4.22
C VAL A 552 35.47 -15.83 -4.50
N SER A 553 35.17 -14.54 -4.55
CA SER A 553 36.20 -13.51 -4.55
C SER A 553 36.72 -13.33 -3.12
N CYS A 554 38.03 -13.21 -2.92
CA CYS A 554 38.59 -13.09 -1.57
C CYS A 554 39.89 -12.29 -1.57
N LEU A 555 40.01 -11.32 -0.66
CA LEU A 555 41.23 -10.58 -0.37
C LEU A 555 41.72 -10.92 1.04
N TYR A 556 42.97 -11.37 1.13
CA TYR A 556 43.64 -11.65 2.39
C TYR A 556 44.76 -10.64 2.63
N ALA A 557 44.75 -10.00 3.79
CA ALA A 557 45.76 -9.04 4.22
C ALA A 557 46.45 -9.54 5.50
N HIS A 558 47.76 -9.80 5.44
CA HIS A 558 48.59 -10.11 6.60
C HIS A 558 49.29 -8.84 7.09
N LEU A 559 48.91 -8.35 8.27
CA LEU A 559 49.48 -7.15 8.89
C LEU A 559 50.54 -7.57 9.90
N ASP A 560 51.76 -7.05 9.74
CA ASP A 560 52.81 -7.09 10.75
C ASP A 560 52.96 -5.69 11.36
N LEU A 561 52.40 -5.51 12.55
CA LEU A 561 52.38 -4.23 13.27
C LEU A 561 53.75 -3.86 13.84
N ALA A 562 54.65 -4.83 14.02
CA ALA A 562 56.01 -4.58 14.48
C ALA A 562 56.92 -4.12 13.33
N ARG A 563 56.71 -4.67 12.13
CA ARG A 563 57.45 -4.29 10.92
C ARG A 563 56.83 -3.12 10.16
N HIS A 564 55.61 -2.70 10.52
CA HIS A 564 54.83 -1.70 9.81
C HIS A 564 54.64 -2.05 8.33
N GLU A 565 54.26 -3.30 8.08
CA GLU A 565 54.14 -3.88 6.75
C GLU A 565 52.83 -4.66 6.62
N VAL A 566 52.20 -4.60 5.45
CA VAL A 566 51.08 -5.46 5.07
C VAL A 566 51.45 -6.27 3.84
N THR A 567 51.15 -7.57 3.86
CA THR A 567 51.26 -8.43 2.67
C THR A 567 49.87 -8.88 2.25
N LEU A 568 49.47 -8.51 1.05
CA LEU A 568 48.17 -8.79 0.44
C LEU A 568 48.27 -9.97 -0.53
N ALA A 569 47.19 -10.74 -0.66
CA ALA A 569 46.97 -11.64 -1.78
C ALA A 569 45.47 -11.59 -2.14
N SER A 570 45.14 -11.52 -3.44
CA SER A 570 43.76 -11.46 -3.93
C SER A 570 43.43 -12.64 -4.81
N ALA A 571 42.23 -13.20 -4.62
CA ALA A 571 41.57 -14.16 -5.48
C ALA A 571 40.38 -13.47 -6.14
N GLY A 572 40.63 -12.69 -7.19
CA GLY A 572 39.60 -12.00 -7.98
C GLY A 572 38.78 -10.93 -7.26
N HIS A 573 39.21 -10.49 -6.06
CA HIS A 573 38.50 -9.49 -5.27
C HIS A 573 38.91 -8.06 -5.65
N PRO A 574 38.02 -7.06 -5.50
CA PRO A 574 38.37 -5.67 -5.73
C PRO A 574 39.63 -5.23 -4.96
N PRO A 575 40.53 -4.45 -5.60
CA PRO A 575 41.74 -3.97 -4.96
C PRO A 575 41.41 -2.99 -3.81
N PRO A 576 42.11 -3.07 -2.66
CA PRO A 576 41.83 -2.20 -1.53
C PRO A 576 42.24 -0.76 -1.81
N LEU A 577 41.65 0.19 -1.07
CA LEU A 577 42.07 1.59 -1.09
C LEU A 577 43.09 1.85 0.03
N LEU A 578 44.13 2.61 -0.29
CA LEU A 578 45.19 3.01 0.63
C LEU A 578 45.29 4.53 0.71
N ARG A 579 45.35 5.06 1.93
CA ARG A 579 45.56 6.48 2.20
C ARG A 579 46.68 6.64 3.21
N HIS A 580 47.79 7.25 2.80
CA HIS A 580 48.83 7.68 3.73
C HIS A 580 48.47 9.02 4.38
N PRO A 581 49.03 9.33 5.56
CA PRO A 581 48.84 10.62 6.20
C PRO A 581 49.24 11.78 5.25
N GLY A 582 48.32 12.72 5.04
CA GLY A 582 48.55 13.90 4.21
C GLY A 582 48.57 13.66 2.69
N THR A 583 48.20 12.46 2.22
CA THR A 583 48.08 12.16 0.79
C THR A 583 46.64 11.86 0.38
N HIS A 584 46.36 11.93 -0.92
CA HIS A 584 45.13 11.39 -1.47
C HIS A 584 45.11 9.85 -1.31
N ALA A 585 43.90 9.29 -1.15
CA ALA A 585 43.74 7.86 -1.23
C ALA A 585 43.84 7.39 -2.68
N HIS A 586 44.31 6.16 -2.87
CA HIS A 586 44.43 5.54 -4.18
C HIS A 586 44.19 4.03 -4.06
N THR A 587 43.80 3.42 -5.18
CA THR A 587 43.69 1.98 -5.31
C THR A 587 45.07 1.34 -5.27
N VAL A 588 45.21 0.26 -4.50
CA VAL A 588 46.46 -0.49 -4.44
C VAL A 588 46.64 -1.33 -5.71
N ASP A 589 47.82 -1.24 -6.32
CA ASP A 589 48.20 -2.10 -7.45
C ASP A 589 48.52 -3.52 -6.94
N ILE A 590 47.60 -4.45 -7.20
CA ILE A 590 47.74 -5.88 -6.87
C ILE A 590 47.46 -6.71 -8.12
N ASP A 591 48.21 -7.79 -8.31
CA ASP A 591 47.94 -8.77 -9.37
C ASP A 591 46.84 -9.74 -8.90
N PRO A 592 45.64 -9.71 -9.48
CA PRO A 592 44.54 -10.54 -9.00
C PRO A 592 44.74 -11.99 -9.44
N GLY A 593 44.76 -12.92 -8.47
CA GLY A 593 44.60 -14.34 -8.75
C GLY A 593 43.19 -14.67 -9.22
N PRO A 594 42.93 -15.89 -9.72
CA PRO A 594 41.58 -16.32 -10.09
C PRO A 594 40.68 -16.38 -8.85
N PRO A 595 39.36 -16.13 -8.96
CA PRO A 595 38.44 -16.40 -7.87
C PRO A 595 38.54 -17.85 -7.38
N LEU A 596 38.34 -18.06 -6.07
CA LEU A 596 38.39 -19.38 -5.45
C LEU A 596 37.22 -20.24 -5.95
N GLY A 597 37.40 -21.56 -6.03
CA GLY A 597 36.38 -22.53 -6.45
C GLY A 597 36.32 -22.78 -7.96
N ILE A 598 37.11 -22.05 -8.78
CA ILE A 598 37.21 -22.27 -10.23
C ILE A 598 38.17 -23.42 -10.57
N GLY A 599 38.94 -23.92 -9.60
CA GLY A 599 39.87 -25.04 -9.78
C GLY A 599 41.17 -24.68 -10.51
N MET A 600 41.42 -23.39 -10.73
CA MET A 600 42.65 -22.86 -11.36
C MET A 600 43.65 -22.30 -10.33
N GLY A 601 43.30 -22.24 -9.05
CA GLY A 601 44.10 -21.66 -7.95
C GLY A 601 44.91 -22.66 -7.11
N MET A 602 45.04 -23.92 -7.54
CA MET A 602 45.58 -25.02 -6.73
C MET A 602 47.07 -24.90 -6.35
N SER A 603 47.78 -23.90 -6.88
CA SER A 603 49.18 -23.58 -6.61
C SER A 603 49.31 -22.20 -5.98
N THR A 604 50.28 -22.01 -5.07
CA THR A 604 50.58 -20.70 -4.46
C THR A 604 51.00 -19.64 -5.47
N THR A 605 51.47 -20.04 -6.65
CA THR A 605 51.81 -19.12 -7.75
C THR A 605 50.58 -18.45 -8.37
N ALA A 606 49.37 -18.97 -8.12
CA ALA A 606 48.13 -18.40 -8.61
C ALA A 606 47.66 -17.17 -7.81
N PHE A 607 48.25 -16.92 -6.63
CA PHE A 607 47.90 -15.80 -5.75
C PHE A 607 49.16 -15.01 -5.35
N PRO A 608 49.71 -14.17 -6.25
CA PRO A 608 50.95 -13.44 -5.98
C PRO A 608 50.82 -12.52 -4.76
N PRO A 609 51.75 -12.59 -3.78
CA PRO A 609 51.71 -11.70 -2.64
C PRO A 609 52.27 -10.30 -2.99
N THR A 610 51.59 -9.25 -2.56
CA THR A 610 52.02 -7.85 -2.69
C THR A 610 52.30 -7.24 -1.32
N ALA A 611 53.54 -6.82 -1.06
CA ALA A 611 53.94 -6.21 0.22
C ALA A 611 53.97 -4.68 0.13
N LEU A 612 53.45 -4.00 1.14
CA LEU A 612 53.31 -2.55 1.19
C LEU A 612 53.60 -2.01 2.60
N PRO A 613 54.13 -0.77 2.72
CA PRO A 613 54.32 -0.14 4.02
C PRO A 613 52.96 0.21 4.65
N LEU A 614 52.77 -0.24 5.89
CA LEU A 614 51.59 0.04 6.72
C LEU A 614 52.02 0.83 7.96
N THR A 615 52.48 2.06 7.72
CA THR A 615 52.97 2.97 8.77
C THR A 615 51.82 3.55 9.59
N GLU A 616 52.14 4.09 10.78
CA GLU A 616 51.17 4.75 11.65
C GLU A 616 50.34 5.81 10.92
N GLY A 617 49.03 5.79 11.13
CA GLY A 617 48.08 6.72 10.50
C GLY A 617 47.71 6.37 9.05
N THR A 618 48.37 5.39 8.42
CA THR A 618 47.95 4.85 7.13
C THR A 618 46.59 4.17 7.28
N LEU A 619 45.67 4.44 6.37
CA LEU A 619 44.35 3.85 6.34
C LEU A 619 44.24 2.89 5.16
N LEU A 620 43.92 1.63 5.45
CA LEU A 620 43.63 0.60 4.46
C LEU A 620 42.12 0.29 4.52
N ALA A 621 41.43 0.41 3.39
CA ALA A 621 40.01 0.11 3.26
C ALA A 621 39.81 -1.08 2.32
N LEU A 622 39.23 -2.15 2.84
CA LEU A 622 38.85 -3.35 2.12
C LEU A 622 37.32 -3.33 1.96
N TYR A 623 36.82 -3.59 0.76
CA TYR A 623 35.40 -3.46 0.45
C TYR A 623 34.96 -4.49 -0.58
N THR A 624 33.69 -4.86 -0.55
CA THR A 624 33.04 -5.64 -1.61
C THR A 624 32.50 -4.77 -2.72
N ASP A 625 32.24 -5.36 -3.88
CA ASP A 625 31.78 -4.67 -5.08
C ASP A 625 30.45 -3.94 -4.86
N GLY A 626 29.54 -4.42 -4.03
CA GLY A 626 28.30 -3.71 -3.71
C GLY A 626 28.47 -2.30 -3.14
N LEU A 627 29.68 -1.92 -2.66
CA LEU A 627 30.00 -0.54 -2.29
C LEU A 627 30.20 0.38 -3.50
N VAL A 628 30.68 -0.15 -4.62
CA VAL A 628 31.08 0.61 -5.83
C VAL A 628 30.23 0.27 -7.05
N GLU A 629 29.55 -0.86 -7.07
CA GLU A 629 28.74 -1.34 -8.18
C GLU A 629 27.37 -0.64 -8.16
N VAL A 630 27.23 0.32 -9.07
CA VAL A 630 26.00 1.10 -9.24
C VAL A 630 25.43 0.80 -10.63
N PRO A 631 24.16 0.36 -10.75
CA PRO A 631 23.55 0.06 -12.04
C PRO A 631 23.64 1.24 -13.01
N GLY A 632 24.35 1.02 -14.13
CA GLY A 632 24.55 2.00 -15.19
C GLY A 632 25.71 2.99 -14.98
N ALA A 633 26.53 2.81 -13.95
CA ALA A 633 27.78 3.55 -13.75
C ALA A 633 29.01 2.71 -14.09
N ASP A 634 30.14 3.37 -14.34
CA ASP A 634 31.44 2.73 -14.53
C ASP A 634 32.08 2.46 -13.16
N ILE A 635 32.49 1.21 -12.92
CA ILE A 635 33.03 0.76 -11.62
C ILE A 635 34.37 1.41 -11.28
N ASP A 636 35.17 1.75 -12.28
CA ASP A 636 36.45 2.44 -12.08
C ASP A 636 36.21 3.87 -11.62
N GLN A 637 35.16 4.51 -12.14
CA GLN A 637 34.77 5.86 -11.75
C GLN A 637 34.22 5.88 -10.32
N THR A 638 33.30 4.97 -9.97
CA THR A 638 32.73 4.90 -8.61
C THR A 638 33.80 4.53 -7.57
N THR A 639 34.77 3.69 -7.94
CA THR A 639 35.94 3.40 -7.09
C THR A 639 36.82 4.63 -6.90
N ALA A 640 37.07 5.41 -7.95
CA ALA A 640 37.83 6.66 -7.85
C ALA A 640 37.10 7.72 -6.99
N GLU A 641 35.77 7.79 -7.08
CA GLU A 641 34.93 8.64 -6.23
C GLU A 641 35.02 8.21 -4.76
N LEU A 642 34.95 6.90 -4.47
CA LEU A 642 35.14 6.36 -3.13
C LEU A 642 36.54 6.69 -2.56
N ALA A 643 37.59 6.57 -3.38
CA ALA A 643 38.95 6.95 -3.01
C ALA A 643 39.07 8.45 -2.72
N HIS A 644 38.43 9.29 -3.54
CA HIS A 644 38.37 10.73 -3.31
C HIS A 644 37.74 11.05 -1.95
N HIS A 645 36.59 10.44 -1.66
CA HIS A 645 35.87 10.61 -0.39
C HIS A 645 36.66 10.14 0.83
N LEU A 646 37.35 9.01 0.70
CA LEU A 646 38.27 8.53 1.73
C LEU A 646 39.39 9.53 2.02
N GLY A 647 39.87 10.23 0.98
CA GLY A 647 40.83 11.31 1.07
C GLY A 647 40.30 12.55 1.78
N GLU A 648 39.09 13.01 1.43
CA GLU A 648 38.48 14.22 1.99
C GLU A 648 38.04 14.08 3.46
N SER A 649 37.79 12.85 3.89
CA SER A 649 37.26 12.57 5.24
C SER A 649 38.23 12.88 6.40
N GLY A 650 39.47 13.26 6.12
CA GLY A 650 40.44 13.71 7.14
C GLY A 650 40.71 12.70 8.26
N ASP A 651 40.87 13.20 9.50
CA ASP A 651 41.18 12.42 10.70
C ASP A 651 39.93 11.98 11.49
N LEU A 652 38.79 11.81 10.80
CA LEU A 652 37.58 11.30 11.46
C LEU A 652 37.88 9.97 12.19
N PRO A 653 37.26 9.75 13.37
CA PRO A 653 37.29 8.45 14.02
C PRO A 653 36.76 7.37 13.07
N LEU A 654 37.41 6.19 13.01
CA LEU A 654 37.08 5.16 12.02
C LEU A 654 35.60 4.74 12.04
N HIS A 655 34.96 4.72 13.21
CA HIS A 655 33.54 4.36 13.33
C HIS A 655 32.61 5.39 12.66
N HIS A 656 32.97 6.67 12.64
CA HIS A 656 32.23 7.68 11.88
C HIS A 656 32.58 7.63 10.40
N LEU A 657 33.85 7.37 10.07
CA LEU A 657 34.31 7.27 8.70
C LEU A 657 33.64 6.11 7.96
N VAL A 658 33.58 4.92 8.57
CA VAL A 658 32.95 3.74 7.97
C VAL A 658 31.47 3.99 7.69
N ASP A 659 30.75 4.63 8.61
CA ASP A 659 29.35 5.00 8.41
C ASP A 659 29.20 6.05 7.31
N HIS A 660 30.10 7.03 7.26
CA HIS A 660 30.06 8.09 6.25
C HIS A 660 30.26 7.55 4.83
N LEU A 661 31.24 6.67 4.62
CA LEU A 661 31.52 6.07 3.30
C LEU A 661 30.35 5.23 2.80
N VAL A 662 29.76 4.44 3.70
CA VAL A 662 28.61 3.58 3.42
C VAL A 662 27.33 4.39 3.11
N HIS A 663 27.15 5.57 3.74
CA HIS A 663 25.98 6.42 3.47
C HIS A 663 26.18 7.33 2.24
N HIS A 664 27.41 7.68 1.88
CA HIS A 664 27.68 8.58 0.76
C HIS A 664 27.41 7.92 -0.60
N THR A 665 27.61 6.60 -0.69
CA THR A 665 27.27 5.79 -1.87
C THR A 665 25.75 5.56 -2.03
N ARG A 666 24.90 6.27 -1.26
CA ARG A 666 23.43 6.24 -1.37
C ARG A 666 22.91 7.43 -2.20
N PRO A 667 22.54 7.26 -3.47
CA PRO A 667 21.54 8.14 -4.06
C PRO A 667 20.23 7.93 -3.29
N THR A 668 19.64 9.02 -2.76
CA THR A 668 18.47 9.04 -1.86
C THR A 668 17.21 8.28 -2.33
N ASP A 669 17.20 7.71 -3.54
CA ASP A 669 16.06 6.99 -4.15
C ASP A 669 16.41 5.57 -4.68
N ARG A 670 17.61 5.03 -4.46
CA ARG A 670 18.01 3.70 -4.99
C ARG A 670 18.39 2.72 -3.88
N HIS A 671 17.77 1.54 -3.91
CA HIS A 671 18.12 0.39 -3.07
C HIS A 671 19.40 -0.28 -3.61
N HIS A 672 20.27 -0.79 -2.73
CA HIS A 672 21.41 -1.60 -3.16
C HIS A 672 20.91 -2.86 -3.88
N THR A 673 21.56 -3.19 -5.00
CA THR A 673 21.34 -4.45 -5.72
C THR A 673 22.10 -5.62 -5.12
N ASP A 674 23.18 -5.33 -4.37
CA ASP A 674 24.03 -6.33 -3.72
C ASP A 674 24.37 -5.96 -2.26
N ASP A 675 24.92 -6.90 -1.51
CA ASP A 675 25.39 -6.67 -0.14
C ASP A 675 26.64 -5.78 -0.13
N VAL A 676 26.90 -5.15 1.02
CA VAL A 676 28.07 -4.29 1.19
C VAL A 676 28.80 -4.69 2.46
N ALA A 677 30.04 -5.13 2.36
CA ALA A 677 30.97 -5.16 3.47
C ALA A 677 32.11 -4.16 3.28
N LEU A 678 32.44 -3.44 4.36
CA LEU A 678 33.54 -2.48 4.41
C LEU A 678 34.34 -2.69 5.70
N LEU A 679 35.65 -2.89 5.58
CA LEU A 679 36.60 -3.04 6.68
C LEU A 679 37.70 -1.99 6.58
N LEU A 680 37.78 -1.12 7.58
CA LEU A 680 38.79 -0.07 7.73
C LEU A 680 39.83 -0.47 8.77
N LEU A 681 41.10 -0.36 8.41
CA LEU A 681 42.25 -0.70 9.25
C LEU A 681 43.21 0.49 9.32
N ARG A 682 43.58 0.92 10.52
CA ARG A 682 44.53 2.02 10.73
C ARG A 682 45.52 1.68 11.85
N PRO A 683 46.82 1.47 11.56
CA PRO A 683 47.81 1.29 12.60
C PRO A 683 47.94 2.55 13.44
N THR A 684 48.01 2.35 14.75
CA THR A 684 48.19 3.40 15.75
C THR A 684 49.40 3.09 16.61
N ARG A 685 49.97 4.11 17.27
CA ARG A 685 50.91 3.84 18.35
C ARG A 685 50.19 3.06 19.46
N PRO A 686 50.77 1.95 19.95
CA PRO A 686 50.26 1.31 21.15
C PRO A 686 50.31 2.36 22.28
N ALA A 687 49.19 2.52 23.00
CA ALA A 687 49.17 3.38 24.18
C ALA A 687 50.26 2.89 25.13
N GLY A 688 51.29 3.72 25.37
CA GLY A 688 52.34 3.38 26.33
C GLY A 688 51.72 3.07 27.69
N PRO A 689 52.34 2.21 28.52
CA PRO A 689 51.78 1.84 29.82
C PRO A 689 51.52 3.11 30.61
N GLY A 690 50.24 3.44 30.79
CA GLY A 690 49.81 4.63 31.50
C GLY A 690 50.48 4.65 32.87
N ARG A 691 51.20 5.74 33.16
CA ARG A 691 51.56 6.07 34.54
C ARG A 691 50.26 6.13 35.34
N ARG A 692 50.12 5.18 36.27
CA ARG A 692 49.04 5.10 37.26
C ARG A 692 48.87 6.39 38.03
#